data_AF-A0A8E0QNS8-F1
#
_entry.id   AF-A0A8E0QNS8-F1
#
_cell.length_a   1.000
_cell.length_b   1.000
_cell.length_c   1.000
_cell.angle_alpha   90.00
_cell.angle_beta   90.00
_cell.angle_gamma   90.00
#
_symmetry.space_group_name_H-M   'P 1'
#
loop_
_entity.id
_entity.type
_entity.pdbx_description
1 polymer ?
#
loop_
_entity_poly.entity_id
_entity_poly.type
_entity_poly.pdbx_seq_one_letter_code
_entity_poly.pdbx_strand_id
1 'polypeptide(L)'
;MTANDVQLPAKPANLPHPDYHTPRGVSPLETVRAAGLEYPNYTPFKLPNLTPHPFTDRGQHADPSKSRLLSVATEVIHLTPDIGTEIAGLQLSALTPAQKDDLALLVAERGVVFFRDQEMDVHEQIAFAAYFGELHIHQMAGIIPDLPWVHPIYKDHTAVNGRSHQIWHSDVSYELQPPGLTMLRMDTLPAAGPGGSVAGGDTIWASGYALYESLSPKLRAFLETLEAKHSGLEQAEKALKTNGCLRRDPIETIHPVVRTHPVTKWKTLYVNENFTKEIVGIERRVGDALLDTLYRTIAEAYEYQVRWKWTPNAVAIWDNRVTFHTGIFDYFPHLRHGLRVAPQAEKPYLDVESKTRKEDMETFIPQNIMLFLALLFVPLNLAAAQLIGPVGPATPLSKKIIECNILSYGAVADNTTDISTSLETAFNDCVRRNPGSRLIVPEGQYLISRGVVLSNATNWAFQLDGLVTAAYGGNWTIDRALILEGFAGADVLNATINGEGDQKFLLDVLVIVNAVDFEFYSSNGLGAFQGQGYLYRNLNNTDRPRLVRLISPTNASVHDLILVDSPKFHIVLDFAVNVEAYHLTIRGANLGSYDGIDAIGTNYHIHDNEVTNRDECVSIKSPSHHALIENLVCNQAGSGVSIGSLNVSAEISNIVAQNISIIQGNNIAFIKTYPGGSGYVTNVTFANFRSKASLYGLNINQYWQNTFEPDTGSVTLSNLVFRNFSGSVANGVQRPPLYLIANDLTYASNVTVEDFTVWTEFGSSVVNKVNNVFGRGDDSYGPSNGLVSLAAGEQPHTYTSTYTITASPTGWVAPDLPTWAVPSTGYGTASPIPVYTPRPLWRPGGVDYDLHYWGTF
;
A
#
# COMPACT_ATOMS: atom_id res chain seq x y z
N MET A 1 48.66 12.22 23.68
CA MET A 1 47.21 11.98 23.86
C MET A 1 46.72 11.41 22.54
N THR A 2 46.52 10.10 22.48
CA THR A 2 46.07 9.42 21.25
C THR A 2 44.62 9.80 20.96
N ALA A 3 44.31 10.03 19.69
CA ALA A 3 43.10 10.71 19.21
C ALA A 3 41.76 9.92 19.32
N ASN A 4 41.58 9.05 20.32
CA ASN A 4 40.46 8.09 20.36
C ASN A 4 39.63 8.04 21.66
N ASP A 5 39.78 8.98 22.60
CA ASP A 5 38.91 8.99 23.79
C ASP A 5 37.59 9.71 23.50
N VAL A 6 36.52 8.92 23.31
CA VAL A 6 35.15 9.41 23.23
C VAL A 6 34.76 10.02 24.57
N GLN A 7 34.44 11.31 24.59
CA GLN A 7 34.08 12.02 25.81
C GLN A 7 32.70 11.55 26.32
N LEU A 8 32.69 10.93 27.50
CA LEU A 8 31.46 10.50 28.17
C LEU A 8 30.93 11.58 29.13
N PRO A 9 29.62 11.54 29.49
CA PRO A 9 29.08 12.35 30.56
C PRO A 9 29.77 12.11 31.90
N ALA A 10 29.61 13.03 32.85
CA ALA A 10 30.22 12.91 34.17
C ALA A 10 29.60 11.78 34.99
N LYS A 11 30.43 10.83 35.45
CA LYS A 11 29.98 9.70 36.29
C LYS A 11 29.50 10.18 37.67
N PRO A 12 28.48 9.54 38.27
CA PRO A 12 28.16 9.73 39.68
C PRO A 12 29.34 9.40 40.60
N ALA A 13 29.50 10.13 41.70
CA ALA A 13 30.66 9.99 42.59
C ALA A 13 30.72 8.66 43.37
N ASN A 14 29.58 7.97 43.54
CA ASN A 14 29.45 6.78 44.40
C ASN A 14 29.12 5.51 43.61
N LEU A 15 29.70 5.35 42.41
CA LEU A 15 29.50 4.13 41.64
C LEU A 15 30.14 2.92 42.35
N PRO A 16 29.50 1.74 42.28
CA PRO A 16 30.10 0.51 42.77
C PRO A 16 31.28 0.10 41.88
N HIS A 17 32.34 -0.47 42.49
CA HIS A 17 33.57 -0.89 41.81
C HIS A 17 34.33 0.25 41.11
N PRO A 18 34.83 1.25 41.87
CA PRO A 18 35.52 2.42 41.30
C PRO A 18 36.80 2.07 40.51
N ASP A 19 37.41 0.92 40.79
CA ASP A 19 38.63 0.43 40.13
C ASP A 19 38.34 -0.36 38.84
N TYR A 20 37.08 -0.65 38.53
CA TYR A 20 36.69 -1.36 37.31
C TYR A 20 36.54 -0.39 36.13
N HIS A 21 37.05 -0.78 34.97
CA HIS A 21 36.94 -0.02 33.73
C HIS A 21 36.53 -0.94 32.58
N THR A 22 35.48 -0.55 31.85
CA THR A 22 35.06 -1.26 30.63
C THR A 22 36.03 -0.93 29.48
N PRO A 23 36.75 -1.91 28.89
CA PRO A 23 37.61 -1.66 27.74
C PRO A 23 36.82 -1.27 26.48
N ARG A 24 37.42 -0.45 25.61
CA ARG A 24 36.87 -0.11 24.29
C ARG A 24 36.83 -1.35 23.37
N GLY A 25 35.83 -1.44 22.51
CA GLY A 25 35.68 -2.50 21.52
C GLY A 25 35.42 -3.93 22.04
N VAL A 26 35.23 -4.11 23.35
CA VAL A 26 34.95 -5.44 23.95
C VAL A 26 33.55 -5.43 24.57
N SER A 27 32.85 -6.57 24.52
CA SER A 27 31.53 -6.69 25.14
C SER A 27 31.59 -6.46 26.65
N PRO A 28 30.73 -5.60 27.22
CA PRO A 28 30.61 -5.44 28.67
C PRO A 28 30.21 -6.74 29.39
N LEU A 29 29.44 -7.61 28.73
CA LEU A 29 29.06 -8.91 29.30
C LEU A 29 30.30 -9.78 29.59
N GLU A 30 31.24 -9.84 28.65
CA GLU A 30 32.45 -10.66 28.77
C GLU A 30 33.42 -10.07 29.78
N THR A 31 33.64 -8.75 29.74
CA THR A 31 34.65 -8.07 30.55
C THR A 31 34.25 -7.96 32.03
N VAL A 32 32.97 -7.72 32.34
CA VAL A 32 32.47 -7.72 33.72
C VAL A 32 32.63 -9.12 34.34
N ARG A 33 32.29 -10.18 33.59
CA ARG A 33 32.45 -11.56 34.05
C ARG A 33 33.90 -11.96 34.24
N ALA A 34 34.78 -11.56 33.32
CA ALA A 34 36.21 -11.83 33.42
C ALA A 34 36.85 -11.16 34.66
N ALA A 35 36.30 -10.02 35.09
CA ALA A 35 36.70 -9.34 36.33
C ALA A 35 36.12 -9.99 37.61
N GLY A 36 35.36 -11.09 37.49
CA GLY A 36 34.73 -11.77 38.62
C GLY A 36 33.53 -11.02 39.21
N LEU A 37 32.96 -10.08 38.47
CA LEU A 37 31.81 -9.29 38.88
C LEU A 37 30.50 -9.85 38.32
N GLU A 38 29.39 -9.54 38.97
CA GLU A 38 28.05 -9.92 38.52
C GLU A 38 27.61 -9.08 37.30
N TYR A 39 27.01 -9.75 36.31
CA TYR A 39 26.43 -9.09 35.13
C TYR A 39 24.98 -9.52 34.91
N PRO A 40 24.03 -8.59 34.76
CA PRO A 40 24.16 -7.15 35.03
C PRO A 40 24.52 -6.86 36.50
N ASN A 41 25.15 -5.71 36.79
CA ASN A 41 25.50 -5.37 38.17
C ASN A 41 24.30 -4.79 38.92
N TYR A 42 23.84 -5.49 39.96
CA TYR A 42 22.75 -5.08 40.85
C TYR A 42 23.23 -4.54 42.21
N THR A 43 24.54 -4.32 42.39
CA THR A 43 25.07 -3.75 43.63
C THR A 43 24.33 -2.46 43.99
N PRO A 44 23.66 -2.39 45.17
CA PRO A 44 22.91 -1.22 45.56
C PRO A 44 23.82 -0.01 45.79
N PHE A 45 23.44 1.12 45.21
CA PHE A 45 23.96 2.45 45.54
C PHE A 45 22.83 3.45 45.41
N LYS A 46 22.95 4.62 46.06
CA LYS A 46 21.92 5.66 46.01
C LYS A 46 22.30 6.79 45.06
N LEU A 47 21.32 7.25 44.31
CA LEU A 47 21.38 8.44 43.46
C LEU A 47 20.38 9.47 44.00
N PRO A 48 20.65 10.78 43.83
CA PRO A 48 19.65 11.79 44.10
C PRO A 48 18.43 11.59 43.19
N ASN A 49 17.26 12.00 43.67
CA ASN A 49 16.06 12.06 42.83
C ASN A 49 16.30 12.99 41.64
N LEU A 50 15.74 12.64 40.50
CA LEU A 50 15.83 13.47 39.31
C LEU A 50 15.06 14.77 39.55
N THR A 51 15.68 15.89 39.20
CA THR A 51 15.05 17.21 39.25
C THR A 51 14.79 17.69 37.83
N PRO A 52 13.72 18.45 37.60
CA PRO A 52 13.48 19.06 36.30
C PRO A 52 14.70 19.85 35.81
N HIS A 53 15.04 19.69 34.54
CA HIS A 53 16.11 20.41 33.87
C HIS A 53 15.63 20.94 32.50
N PRO A 54 16.23 22.03 31.99
CA PRO A 54 15.93 22.51 30.65
C PRO A 54 16.23 21.42 29.61
N PHE A 55 15.28 21.21 28.69
CA PHE A 55 15.42 20.28 27.58
C PHE A 55 15.22 21.02 26.26
N THR A 56 16.09 20.76 25.30
CA THR A 56 15.97 21.25 23.92
C THR A 56 15.94 20.05 23.00
N ASP A 57 14.84 19.89 22.30
CA ASP A 57 14.68 18.77 21.38
C ASP A 57 15.49 19.00 20.10
N ARG A 58 16.45 18.10 19.85
CA ARG A 58 17.33 18.15 18.67
C ARG A 58 16.58 18.09 17.35
N GLY A 59 15.40 17.47 17.30
CA GLY A 59 14.57 17.44 16.10
C GLY A 59 14.10 18.83 15.64
N GLN A 60 14.11 19.84 16.52
CA GLN A 60 13.80 21.23 16.14
C GLN A 60 14.87 21.88 15.24
N HIS A 61 16.07 21.29 15.20
CA HIS A 61 17.21 21.77 14.39
C HIS A 61 17.41 20.96 13.10
N ALA A 62 16.51 20.01 12.84
CA ALA A 62 16.52 19.20 11.63
C ALA A 62 16.22 20.04 10.39
N ASP A 63 16.73 19.59 9.24
CA ASP A 63 16.18 19.96 7.96
C ASP A 63 14.79 19.30 7.85
N PRO A 64 13.71 20.05 7.53
CA PRO A 64 12.37 19.46 7.42
C PRO A 64 12.28 18.29 6.43
N SER A 65 13.08 18.32 5.36
CA SER A 65 13.19 17.24 4.38
C SER A 65 14.12 16.10 4.81
N LYS A 66 14.85 16.26 5.92
CA LYS A 66 15.87 15.33 6.43
C LYS A 66 16.99 15.04 5.42
N SER A 67 17.17 15.93 4.44
CA SER A 67 18.05 15.73 3.28
C SER A 67 19.51 15.43 3.66
N ARG A 68 20.01 15.96 4.79
CA ARG A 68 21.41 15.78 5.21
C ARG A 68 21.66 14.34 5.66
N LEU A 69 20.68 13.73 6.33
CA LEU A 69 20.70 12.31 6.68
C LEU A 69 20.43 11.44 5.44
N LEU A 70 19.38 11.74 4.67
CA LEU A 70 18.94 10.87 3.58
C LEU A 70 19.95 10.84 2.42
N SER A 71 20.70 11.91 2.18
CA SER A 71 21.73 11.96 1.13
C SER A 71 22.95 11.05 1.36
N VAL A 72 23.16 10.58 2.60
CA VAL A 72 24.24 9.65 2.94
C VAL A 72 23.75 8.23 3.22
N ALA A 73 22.44 7.99 3.11
CA ALA A 73 21.88 6.65 3.14
C ALA A 73 21.98 6.02 1.75
N THR A 74 22.24 4.71 1.68
CA THR A 74 22.15 3.98 0.41
C THR A 74 20.71 3.58 0.11
N GLU A 75 19.90 3.38 1.15
CA GLU A 75 18.51 2.96 1.04
C GLU A 75 17.71 3.41 2.26
N VAL A 76 16.42 3.69 2.04
CA VAL A 76 15.46 4.07 3.07
C VAL A 76 14.21 3.22 2.85
N ILE A 77 13.91 2.36 3.81
CA ILE A 77 12.84 1.36 3.70
C ILE A 77 11.80 1.63 4.78
N HIS A 78 10.60 2.06 4.39
CA HIS A 78 9.48 2.15 5.33
C HIS A 78 8.91 0.75 5.56
N LEU A 79 8.99 0.27 6.80
CA LEU A 79 8.64 -1.12 7.13
C LEU A 79 7.12 -1.34 7.22
N THR A 80 6.38 -0.34 7.71
CA THR A 80 4.92 -0.29 7.64
C THR A 80 4.45 1.15 7.34
N PRO A 81 3.18 1.37 6.94
CA PRO A 81 2.71 2.72 6.57
C PRO A 81 2.90 3.77 7.67
N ASP A 82 2.62 3.40 8.93
CA ASP A 82 2.47 4.37 10.03
C ASP A 82 3.62 4.37 11.06
N ILE A 83 4.54 3.41 11.00
CA ILE A 83 5.65 3.30 11.94
C ILE A 83 6.82 2.53 11.32
N GLY A 84 8.03 2.80 11.81
CA GLY A 84 9.19 2.02 11.42
C GLY A 84 9.80 2.48 10.12
N THR A 85 11.12 2.65 10.12
CA THR A 85 11.92 2.89 8.92
C THR A 85 13.29 2.27 9.13
N GLU A 86 13.77 1.49 8.17
CA GLU A 86 15.15 1.02 8.13
C GLU A 86 15.97 1.95 7.25
N ILE A 87 17.17 2.32 7.72
CA ILE A 87 18.15 3.08 6.93
C ILE A 87 19.37 2.20 6.73
N ALA A 88 19.72 1.97 5.47
CA ALA A 88 20.88 1.19 5.09
C ALA A 88 22.05 2.07 4.61
N GLY A 89 23.27 1.52 4.70
CA GLY A 89 24.46 2.09 4.07
C GLY A 89 25.20 3.18 4.84
N LEU A 90 24.86 3.41 6.11
CA LEU A 90 25.56 4.37 6.97
C LEU A 90 25.92 3.80 8.35
N GLN A 91 26.92 4.42 8.98
CA GLN A 91 27.34 4.13 10.35
C GLN A 91 26.91 5.28 11.27
N LEU A 92 26.18 4.97 12.34
CA LEU A 92 25.71 5.96 13.31
C LEU A 92 26.87 6.73 13.97
N SER A 93 27.99 6.06 14.19
CA SER A 93 29.23 6.65 14.70
C SER A 93 29.82 7.72 13.79
N ALA A 94 29.52 7.67 12.48
CA ALA A 94 30.01 8.62 11.48
C ALA A 94 29.06 9.81 11.23
N LEU A 95 27.87 9.82 11.82
CA LEU A 95 26.91 10.91 11.60
C LEU A 95 27.41 12.23 12.19
N THR A 96 27.32 13.28 11.38
CA THR A 96 27.53 14.65 11.83
C THR A 96 26.41 15.12 12.77
N PRO A 97 26.62 16.17 13.59
CA PRO A 97 25.57 16.75 14.42
C PRO A 97 24.28 17.09 13.64
N ALA A 98 24.42 17.70 12.46
CA ALA A 98 23.30 18.04 11.59
C ALA A 98 22.50 16.81 11.12
N GLN A 99 23.18 15.71 10.80
CA GLN A 99 22.53 14.46 10.43
C GLN A 99 21.85 13.77 11.61
N LYS A 100 22.40 13.91 12.82
CA LYS A 100 21.75 13.44 14.05
C LYS A 100 20.47 14.24 14.33
N ASP A 101 20.47 15.55 14.10
CA ASP A 101 19.26 16.38 14.23
C ASP A 101 18.18 15.91 13.22
N ASP A 102 18.55 15.65 11.96
CA ASP A 102 17.64 15.06 10.95
C ASP A 102 17.11 13.68 11.37
N LEU A 103 17.98 12.83 11.92
CA LEU A 103 17.57 11.53 12.45
C LEU A 103 16.59 11.70 13.61
N ALA A 104 16.76 12.72 14.46
CA ALA A 104 15.84 12.96 15.55
C ALA A 104 14.44 13.30 15.05
N LEU A 105 14.33 14.13 14.01
CA LEU A 105 13.04 14.43 13.37
C LEU A 105 12.45 13.19 12.70
N LEU A 106 13.26 12.39 12.00
CA LEU A 106 12.77 11.16 11.36
C LEU A 106 12.21 10.17 12.38
N VAL A 107 12.91 9.95 13.50
CA VAL A 107 12.42 9.08 14.59
C VAL A 107 11.14 9.66 15.20
N ALA A 108 11.06 10.98 15.38
CA ALA A 108 9.86 11.64 15.90
C ALA A 108 8.63 11.49 14.99
N GLU A 109 8.83 11.41 13.67
CA GLU A 109 7.75 11.22 12.69
C GLU A 109 7.38 9.75 12.50
N ARG A 110 8.39 8.87 12.49
CA ARG A 110 8.25 7.43 12.17
C ARG A 110 8.14 6.54 13.40
N GLY A 111 8.26 7.10 14.60
CA GLY A 111 8.25 6.40 15.88
C GLY A 111 9.54 5.62 16.19
N VAL A 112 10.03 4.81 15.24
CA VAL A 112 11.25 4.00 15.38
C VAL A 112 12.01 3.91 14.06
N VAL A 113 13.35 4.00 14.13
CA VAL A 113 14.27 3.85 13.00
C VAL A 113 15.30 2.76 13.32
N PHE A 114 15.56 1.90 12.34
CA PHE A 114 16.40 0.72 12.46
C PHE A 114 17.65 0.81 11.60
N PHE A 115 18.74 0.22 12.11
CA PHE A 115 20.04 0.17 11.45
C PHE A 115 20.64 -1.22 11.60
N ARG A 116 21.09 -1.79 10.50
CA ARG A 116 21.85 -3.05 10.46
C ARG A 116 23.34 -2.77 10.54
N ASP A 117 24.12 -3.79 10.91
CA ASP A 117 25.57 -3.84 10.72
C ASP A 117 26.33 -2.62 11.26
N GLN A 118 26.00 -2.21 12.49
CA GLN A 118 26.64 -1.04 13.12
C GLN A 118 27.95 -1.42 13.82
N GLU A 119 29.04 -0.80 13.39
CA GLU A 119 30.35 -0.88 14.01
C GLU A 119 30.49 0.24 15.03
N MET A 120 30.01 -0.03 16.24
CA MET A 120 29.98 0.94 17.33
C MET A 120 30.17 0.19 18.63
N ASP A 121 30.99 0.68 19.57
CA ASP A 121 31.10 0.13 20.92
C ASP A 121 30.17 0.83 21.94
N VAL A 122 30.15 0.35 23.19
CA VAL A 122 29.26 0.90 24.23
C VAL A 122 29.56 2.38 24.58
N HIS A 123 30.82 2.81 24.47
CA HIS A 123 31.20 4.20 24.77
C HIS A 123 30.71 5.13 23.66
N GLU A 124 30.82 4.70 22.39
CA GLU A 124 30.22 5.42 21.26
C GLU A 124 28.69 5.46 21.35
N GLN A 125 28.06 4.35 21.76
CA GLN A 125 26.62 4.32 21.99
C GLN A 125 26.18 5.37 23.02
N ILE A 126 26.90 5.47 24.14
CA ILE A 126 26.64 6.46 25.19
C ILE A 126 26.81 7.88 24.64
N ALA A 127 27.92 8.17 23.96
CA ALA A 127 28.18 9.49 23.42
C ALA A 127 27.20 9.88 22.31
N PHE A 128 26.79 8.93 21.48
CA PHE A 128 25.77 9.12 20.46
C PHE A 128 24.42 9.45 21.10
N ALA A 129 23.97 8.68 22.10
CA ALA A 129 22.71 8.93 22.79
C ALA A 129 22.73 10.25 23.60
N ALA A 130 23.86 10.59 24.22
CA ALA A 130 24.02 11.82 25.00
C ALA A 130 23.84 13.10 24.17
N TYR A 131 23.95 13.00 22.84
CA TYR A 131 23.66 14.10 21.94
C TYR A 131 22.20 14.55 21.98
N PHE A 132 21.26 13.64 22.27
CA PHE A 132 19.82 13.91 22.25
C PHE A 132 19.26 14.39 23.59
N GLY A 133 20.02 14.33 24.67
CA GLY A 133 19.58 14.76 26.00
C GLY A 133 20.42 14.19 27.14
N GLU A 134 20.10 14.60 28.37
CA GLU A 134 20.74 14.05 29.57
C GLU A 134 20.38 12.58 29.75
N LEU A 135 21.38 11.71 29.86
CA LEU A 135 21.16 10.27 29.93
C LEU A 135 20.52 9.85 31.27
N HIS A 136 19.41 9.13 31.17
CA HIS A 136 18.76 8.50 32.31
C HIS A 136 19.63 7.38 32.89
N ILE A 137 19.69 7.31 34.21
CA ILE A 137 20.25 6.15 34.94
C ILE A 137 19.07 5.39 35.54
N HIS A 138 18.88 4.14 35.13
CA HIS A 138 17.70 3.38 35.53
C HIS A 138 17.62 3.18 37.04
N GLN A 139 16.43 3.45 37.61
CA GLN A 139 16.21 3.44 39.06
C GLN A 139 16.37 2.03 39.67
N MET A 140 15.86 0.97 39.03
CA MET A 140 15.87 -0.39 39.59
C MET A 140 16.57 -1.51 38.78
N ALA A 141 16.98 -1.28 37.53
CA ALA A 141 17.56 -2.31 36.67
C ALA A 141 19.08 -2.50 36.92
N GLY A 142 19.68 -3.58 36.47
CA GLY A 142 21.14 -3.72 36.55
C GLY A 142 21.86 -2.67 35.69
N ILE A 143 23.10 -2.38 36.02
CA ILE A 143 23.97 -1.48 35.23
C ILE A 143 25.26 -2.19 34.81
N ILE A 144 26.05 -1.55 33.96
CA ILE A 144 27.47 -1.86 33.82
C ILE A 144 28.21 -1.06 34.91
N PRO A 145 29.14 -1.67 35.68
CA PRO A 145 29.69 -1.06 36.90
C PRO A 145 30.19 0.39 36.73
N ASP A 146 30.93 0.68 35.66
CA ASP A 146 31.51 2.00 35.39
C ASP A 146 30.76 2.80 34.30
N LEU A 147 29.69 2.24 33.72
CA LEU A 147 28.85 2.87 32.69
C LEU A 147 27.38 2.87 33.13
N PRO A 148 27.01 3.71 34.13
CA PRO A 148 25.70 3.64 34.80
C PRO A 148 24.51 4.06 33.92
N TRP A 149 24.75 4.74 32.81
CA TRP A 149 23.71 5.15 31.85
C TRP A 149 23.22 4.01 30.97
N VAL A 150 23.92 2.88 30.98
CA VAL A 150 23.58 1.70 30.18
C VAL A 150 22.71 0.79 31.02
N HIS A 151 21.52 0.49 30.52
CA HIS A 151 20.64 -0.56 31.02
C HIS A 151 20.88 -1.83 30.18
N PRO A 152 21.51 -2.88 30.75
CA PRO A 152 21.65 -4.16 30.08
C PRO A 152 20.31 -4.89 30.00
N ILE A 153 19.83 -5.13 28.78
CA ILE A 153 18.69 -6.00 28.51
C ILE A 153 19.22 -7.43 28.41
N TYR A 154 19.25 -8.13 29.55
CA TYR A 154 19.89 -9.44 29.69
C TYR A 154 18.92 -10.52 30.16
N LYS A 155 18.85 -11.64 29.43
CA LYS A 155 18.12 -12.85 29.82
C LYS A 155 18.86 -14.09 29.37
N ASP A 156 19.04 -15.06 30.27
CA ASP A 156 19.65 -16.35 30.00
C ASP A 156 18.88 -17.49 30.71
N HIS A 157 19.47 -18.69 30.71
CA HIS A 157 18.94 -19.88 31.35
C HIS A 157 18.67 -19.76 32.86
N THR A 158 19.25 -18.77 33.55
CA THR A 158 19.05 -18.53 34.99
C THR A 158 17.84 -17.66 35.29
N ALA A 159 17.18 -17.11 34.26
CA ALA A 159 16.01 -16.26 34.43
C ALA A 159 14.84 -17.02 35.09
N VAL A 160 14.56 -16.70 36.36
CA VAL A 160 13.42 -17.22 37.12
C VAL A 160 12.14 -16.62 36.52
N ASN A 161 11.23 -17.47 36.03
CA ASN A 161 10.02 -17.15 35.24
C ASN A 161 10.30 -16.82 33.75
N GLY A 162 10.81 -17.80 32.98
CA GLY A 162 11.06 -17.73 31.53
C GLY A 162 9.85 -17.39 30.62
N ARG A 163 8.73 -16.94 31.19
CA ARG A 163 7.60 -16.31 30.51
C ARG A 163 7.30 -14.99 31.21
N SER A 164 7.93 -13.90 30.80
CA SER A 164 7.33 -12.58 31.08
C SER A 164 6.10 -12.44 30.21
N HIS A 165 5.00 -11.98 30.82
CA HIS A 165 3.89 -11.44 30.05
C HIS A 165 4.44 -10.39 29.09
N GLN A 166 3.95 -10.40 27.85
CA GLN A 166 4.23 -9.38 26.84
C GLN A 166 3.53 -8.11 27.33
N ILE A 167 4.25 -7.22 28.00
CA ILE A 167 3.68 -6.00 28.57
C ILE A 167 4.11 -4.84 27.68
N TRP A 168 3.13 -4.24 27.01
CA TRP A 168 3.34 -3.06 26.18
C TRP A 168 3.63 -1.84 27.05
N HIS A 169 4.71 -1.12 26.75
CA HIS A 169 5.12 0.03 27.54
C HIS A 169 5.82 1.12 26.74
N SER A 170 5.78 2.32 27.30
CA SER A 170 6.76 3.39 27.07
C SER A 170 7.73 3.37 28.26
N ASP A 171 9.03 3.45 28.00
CA ASP A 171 10.05 3.26 29.03
C ASP A 171 9.92 4.28 30.18
N VAL A 172 9.82 3.78 31.41
CA VAL A 172 9.80 4.56 32.67
C VAL A 172 8.94 5.83 32.59
N SER A 173 7.74 5.72 32.00
CA SER A 173 6.83 6.87 31.81
C SER A 173 6.30 7.48 33.11
N TYR A 174 6.63 6.90 34.28
CA TYR A 174 6.41 7.48 35.61
C TYR A 174 7.43 8.55 36.00
N GLU A 175 8.48 8.78 35.20
CA GLU A 175 9.40 9.90 35.45
C GLU A 175 8.71 11.23 35.18
N LEU A 176 9.13 12.29 35.88
CA LEU A 176 8.60 13.64 35.63
C LEU A 176 9.00 14.16 34.25
N GLN A 177 10.22 13.82 33.82
CA GLN A 177 10.74 13.99 32.46
C GLN A 177 11.10 12.60 31.92
N PRO A 178 10.15 11.87 31.31
CA PRO A 178 10.37 10.55 30.75
C PRO A 178 11.43 10.55 29.64
N PRO A 179 12.01 9.38 29.33
CA PRO A 179 12.87 9.22 28.17
C PRO A 179 12.21 9.61 26.84
N GLY A 180 13.02 10.14 25.92
CA GLY A 180 12.67 10.38 24.52
C GLY A 180 13.29 9.33 23.60
N LEU A 181 14.24 9.78 22.78
CA LEU A 181 14.94 8.99 21.76
C LEU A 181 15.87 7.95 22.39
N THR A 182 15.33 6.77 22.64
CA THR A 182 16.05 5.66 23.26
C THR A 182 16.68 4.78 22.20
N MET A 183 17.89 4.29 22.50
CA MET A 183 18.69 3.47 21.62
C MET A 183 18.93 2.09 22.24
N LEU A 184 18.67 1.03 21.49
CA LEU A 184 19.02 -0.36 21.85
C LEU A 184 19.91 -0.95 20.76
N ARG A 185 21.08 -1.46 21.17
CA ARG A 185 21.98 -2.27 20.34
C ARG A 185 21.95 -3.72 20.83
N MET A 186 21.85 -4.67 19.90
CA MET A 186 21.91 -6.10 20.24
C MET A 186 23.33 -6.65 20.14
N ASP A 187 23.84 -7.16 21.26
CA ASP A 187 25.19 -7.71 21.39
C ASP A 187 25.19 -9.23 21.19
N THR A 188 24.20 -9.93 21.74
CA THR A 188 24.05 -11.38 21.62
C THR A 188 22.62 -11.74 21.29
N LEU A 189 22.47 -12.49 20.20
CA LEU A 189 21.18 -13.01 19.75
C LEU A 189 20.95 -14.43 20.25
N PRO A 190 19.69 -14.80 20.52
CA PRO A 190 19.38 -16.14 20.99
C PRO A 190 19.49 -17.19 19.89
N ALA A 191 20.14 -18.31 20.23
CA ALA A 191 20.21 -19.52 19.41
C ALA A 191 18.97 -20.43 19.61
N ALA A 192 17.77 -19.85 19.60
CA ALA A 192 16.53 -20.56 19.93
C ALA A 192 15.82 -21.23 18.73
N GLY A 193 16.36 -21.07 17.52
CA GLY A 193 15.80 -21.65 16.31
C GLY A 193 16.11 -23.13 16.12
N PRO A 194 15.43 -23.81 15.18
CA PRO A 194 15.73 -25.20 14.83
C PRO A 194 17.22 -25.40 14.51
N GLY A 195 17.81 -26.45 15.06
CA GLY A 195 19.24 -26.74 14.90
C GLY A 195 20.18 -25.74 15.58
N GLY A 196 19.69 -24.93 16.54
CA GLY A 196 20.50 -23.88 17.19
C GLY A 196 20.67 -22.62 16.35
N SER A 197 19.83 -22.43 15.33
CA SER A 197 19.84 -21.22 14.51
C SER A 197 19.43 -19.98 15.31
N VAL A 198 19.88 -18.81 14.85
CA VAL A 198 19.54 -17.53 15.48
C VAL A 198 18.08 -17.19 15.19
N ALA A 199 17.23 -17.28 16.21
CA ALA A 199 15.81 -17.00 16.12
C ALA A 199 15.21 -16.64 17.49
N GLY A 200 14.09 -15.92 17.48
CA GLY A 200 13.42 -15.42 18.67
C GLY A 200 14.08 -14.16 19.25
N GLY A 201 13.44 -13.55 20.24
CA GLY A 201 13.94 -12.34 20.88
C GLY A 201 13.69 -11.07 20.07
N ASP A 202 12.74 -11.09 19.16
CA ASP A 202 12.32 -9.93 18.39
C ASP A 202 11.75 -8.84 19.30
N THR A 203 11.52 -7.65 18.75
CA THR A 203 10.84 -6.58 19.47
C THR A 203 9.76 -6.00 18.57
N ILE A 204 8.62 -5.66 19.14
CA ILE A 204 7.50 -5.06 18.41
C ILE A 204 7.24 -3.67 18.99
N TRP A 205 6.96 -2.71 18.11
CA TRP A 205 6.55 -1.35 18.45
C TRP A 205 5.15 -1.07 17.90
N ALA A 206 4.41 -0.18 18.54
CA ALA A 206 3.11 0.34 18.11
C ALA A 206 3.14 1.88 18.06
N SER A 207 2.51 2.45 17.03
CA SER A 207 2.45 3.90 16.80
C SER A 207 1.40 4.58 17.66
N GLY A 208 1.81 5.40 18.63
CA GLY A 208 0.89 6.18 19.46
C GLY A 208 0.11 7.23 18.67
N TYR A 209 0.67 7.74 17.56
CA TYR A 209 -0.04 8.62 16.63
C TYR A 209 -1.18 7.90 15.92
N ALA A 210 -0.88 6.79 15.25
CA ALA A 210 -1.88 6.08 14.45
C ALA A 210 -2.96 5.44 15.35
N LEU A 211 -2.57 4.93 16.52
CA LEU A 211 -3.50 4.49 17.56
C LEU A 211 -4.44 5.60 18.00
N TYR A 212 -3.94 6.83 18.19
CA TYR A 212 -4.79 7.96 18.52
C TYR A 212 -5.75 8.29 17.37
N GLU A 213 -5.23 8.38 16.15
CA GLU A 213 -5.98 8.70 14.93
C GLU A 213 -7.04 7.67 14.56
N SER A 214 -6.87 6.40 14.96
CA SER A 214 -7.86 5.36 14.71
C SER A 214 -9.09 5.45 15.63
N LEU A 215 -8.98 6.20 16.73
CA LEU A 215 -10.11 6.41 17.64
C LEU A 215 -11.12 7.39 17.04
N SER A 216 -12.41 7.13 17.30
CA SER A 216 -13.49 8.03 16.88
C SER A 216 -13.24 9.46 17.39
N PRO A 217 -13.60 10.51 16.64
CA PRO A 217 -13.38 11.90 17.06
C PRO A 217 -13.95 12.23 18.45
N LYS A 218 -15.09 11.61 18.83
CA LYS A 218 -15.70 11.79 20.15
C LYS A 218 -14.86 11.19 21.27
N LEU A 219 -14.32 9.99 21.06
CA LEU A 219 -13.45 9.34 22.03
C LEU A 219 -12.14 10.12 22.15
N ARG A 220 -11.56 10.56 21.04
CA ARG A 220 -10.39 11.46 21.02
C ARG A 220 -10.60 12.71 21.86
N ALA A 221 -11.66 13.47 21.58
CA ALA A 221 -12.00 14.68 22.32
C ALA A 221 -12.22 14.41 23.81
N PHE A 222 -12.83 13.27 24.17
CA PHE A 222 -12.95 12.88 25.57
C PHE A 222 -11.59 12.58 26.21
N LEU A 223 -10.74 11.77 25.56
CA LEU A 223 -9.42 11.41 26.07
C LEU A 223 -8.48 12.61 26.20
N GLU A 224 -8.59 13.62 25.35
CA GLU A 224 -7.85 14.89 25.46
C GLU A 224 -8.17 15.65 26.76
N THR A 225 -9.29 15.35 27.42
CA THR A 225 -9.63 15.97 28.72
C THR A 225 -9.05 15.23 29.92
N LEU A 226 -8.43 14.06 29.71
CA LEU A 226 -8.05 13.15 30.78
C LEU A 226 -6.54 13.19 31.07
N GLU A 227 -6.22 13.05 32.34
CA GLU A 227 -4.87 12.77 32.82
C GLU A 227 -4.84 11.40 33.50
N ALA A 228 -3.67 10.76 33.52
CA ALA A 228 -3.48 9.47 34.15
C ALA A 228 -2.26 9.48 35.06
N LYS A 229 -2.35 8.70 36.14
CA LYS A 229 -1.27 8.46 37.09
C LYS A 229 -0.36 7.35 36.57
N HIS A 230 0.91 7.67 36.41
CA HIS A 230 1.98 6.75 36.05
C HIS A 230 2.80 6.43 37.30
N SER A 231 2.96 5.15 37.63
CA SER A 231 3.56 4.70 38.88
C SER A 231 4.80 3.83 38.66
N GLY A 232 5.88 4.15 39.37
CA GLY A 232 7.07 3.33 39.50
C GLY A 232 7.06 2.40 40.72
N LEU A 233 6.02 2.46 41.57
CA LEU A 233 5.97 1.71 42.84
C LEU A 233 5.93 0.20 42.61
N GLU A 234 5.11 -0.28 41.68
CA GLU A 234 4.96 -1.70 41.37
C GLU A 234 6.27 -2.29 40.83
N GLN A 235 7.02 -1.51 40.04
CA GLN A 235 8.34 -1.91 39.57
C GLN A 235 9.35 -1.99 40.73
N ALA A 236 9.33 -1.02 41.65
CA ALA A 236 10.17 -1.04 42.85
C ALA A 236 9.85 -2.21 43.77
N GLU A 237 8.56 -2.46 44.04
CA GLU A 237 8.14 -3.61 44.84
C GLU A 237 8.60 -4.92 44.22
N LYS A 238 8.47 -5.07 42.90
CA LYS A 238 8.94 -6.25 42.17
C LYS A 238 10.46 -6.40 42.32
N ALA A 239 11.22 -5.32 42.15
CA ALA A 239 12.67 -5.35 42.31
C ALA A 239 13.07 -5.79 43.73
N LEU A 240 12.47 -5.22 44.77
CA LEU A 240 12.74 -5.59 46.16
C LEU A 240 12.40 -7.06 46.46
N LYS A 241 11.31 -7.58 45.87
CA LYS A 241 10.90 -9.01 46.00
C LYS A 241 11.86 -9.97 45.27
N THR A 242 12.60 -9.51 44.27
CA THR A 242 13.52 -10.33 43.47
C THR A 242 14.99 -10.01 43.70
N ASN A 243 15.35 -9.48 44.89
CA ASN A 243 16.72 -9.07 45.25
C ASN A 243 17.37 -8.10 44.24
N GLY A 244 16.56 -7.29 43.56
CA GLY A 244 17.03 -6.20 42.71
C GLY A 244 17.50 -4.99 43.52
N CYS A 245 17.83 -3.91 42.80
CA CYS A 245 18.36 -2.70 43.40
C CYS A 245 17.32 -1.55 43.38
N LEU A 246 17.48 -0.58 44.28
CA LEU A 246 16.64 0.63 44.32
C LEU A 246 17.52 1.87 44.50
N ARG A 247 17.92 2.47 43.38
CA ARG A 247 18.86 3.61 43.34
C ARG A 247 18.21 4.95 43.68
N ARG A 248 16.93 5.09 43.36
CA ARG A 248 16.07 6.23 43.72
C ARG A 248 14.80 5.69 44.35
N ASP A 249 14.14 6.50 45.14
CA ASP A 249 12.84 6.10 45.69
C ASP A 249 11.79 6.17 44.57
N PRO A 250 10.82 5.23 44.52
CA PRO A 250 9.83 5.20 43.47
C PRO A 250 8.92 6.43 43.55
N ILE A 251 8.48 6.91 42.39
CA ILE A 251 7.60 8.07 42.28
C ILE A 251 6.33 7.73 41.51
N GLU A 252 5.32 8.57 41.68
CA GLU A 252 4.14 8.63 40.83
C GLU A 252 4.05 10.02 40.20
N THR A 253 3.68 10.07 38.93
CA THR A 253 3.50 11.32 38.19
C THR A 253 2.15 11.32 37.48
N ILE A 254 1.60 12.51 37.27
CA ILE A 254 0.39 12.70 36.48
C ILE A 254 0.81 13.25 35.11
N HIS A 255 0.41 12.54 34.06
CA HIS A 255 0.66 12.89 32.66
C HIS A 255 -0.66 12.85 31.89
N PRO A 256 -0.81 13.63 30.80
CA PRO A 256 -2.03 13.61 30.02
C PRO A 256 -2.17 12.28 29.27
N VAL A 257 -3.41 11.78 29.14
CA VAL A 257 -3.73 10.54 28.41
C VAL A 257 -3.44 10.68 26.92
N VAL A 258 -3.62 11.89 26.39
CA VAL A 258 -3.20 12.29 25.04
C VAL A 258 -2.16 13.40 25.22
N ARG A 259 -0.99 13.26 24.60
CA ARG A 259 0.06 14.29 24.67
C ARG A 259 0.39 14.84 23.29
N THR A 260 1.05 16.00 23.26
CA THR A 260 1.62 16.61 22.07
C THR A 260 3.10 16.31 22.00
N HIS A 261 3.60 15.91 20.83
CA HIS A 261 5.04 15.80 20.58
C HIS A 261 5.64 17.17 20.24
N PRO A 262 6.72 17.62 20.89
CA PRO A 262 7.16 19.01 20.83
C PRO A 262 7.76 19.45 19.50
N VAL A 263 8.24 18.52 18.65
CA VAL A 263 8.81 18.83 17.33
C VAL A 263 7.74 18.80 16.26
N THR A 264 7.13 17.64 16.06
CA THR A 264 6.07 17.39 15.06
C THR A 264 4.77 18.13 15.37
N LYS A 265 4.53 18.53 16.62
CA LYS A 265 3.25 19.10 17.08
C LYS A 265 2.07 18.16 16.90
N TRP A 266 2.31 16.85 16.81
CA TRP A 266 1.26 15.86 16.65
C TRP A 266 0.77 15.32 17.99
N LYS A 267 -0.53 15.02 18.06
CA LYS A 267 -1.19 14.35 19.19
C LYS A 267 -0.97 12.84 19.14
N THR A 268 -0.59 12.25 20.28
CA THR A 268 -0.37 10.81 20.47
C THR A 268 -1.03 10.33 21.75
N LEU A 269 -1.52 9.08 21.75
CA LEU A 269 -1.92 8.40 22.97
C LEU A 269 -0.69 8.19 23.87
N TYR A 270 -0.86 8.29 25.20
CA TYR A 270 0.24 8.17 26.17
C TYR A 270 -0.19 7.46 27.46
N VAL A 271 -0.70 6.24 27.30
CA VAL A 271 -1.00 5.32 28.41
C VAL A 271 -0.39 3.96 28.13
N ASN A 272 0.02 3.23 29.17
CA ASN A 272 0.53 1.88 28.99
C ASN A 272 0.29 0.97 30.18
N GLU A 273 0.16 -0.33 29.92
CA GLU A 273 -0.18 -1.35 30.90
C GLU A 273 0.82 -1.41 32.07
N ASN A 274 2.11 -1.23 31.77
CA ASN A 274 3.15 -1.40 32.78
C ASN A 274 3.12 -0.30 33.85
N PHE A 275 2.88 0.95 33.45
CA PHE A 275 3.08 2.10 34.34
C PHE A 275 1.82 2.94 34.59
N THR A 276 0.84 2.96 33.69
CA THR A 276 -0.40 3.71 33.91
C THR A 276 -1.34 2.92 34.83
N LYS A 277 -1.82 3.51 35.92
CA LYS A 277 -2.58 2.78 36.97
C LYS A 277 -3.95 3.35 37.29
N GLU A 278 -4.18 4.61 36.96
CA GLU A 278 -5.40 5.32 37.35
C GLU A 278 -5.64 6.48 36.39
N ILE A 279 -6.90 6.71 36.01
CA ILE A 279 -7.32 7.94 35.32
C ILE A 279 -7.80 8.93 36.39
N VAL A 280 -7.18 10.11 36.41
CA VAL A 280 -7.44 11.13 37.42
C VAL A 280 -8.85 11.68 37.22
N GLY A 281 -9.62 11.75 38.32
CA GLY A 281 -10.95 12.36 38.32
C GLY A 281 -12.08 11.50 37.76
N ILE A 282 -11.83 10.23 37.42
CA ILE A 282 -12.83 9.26 36.97
C ILE A 282 -13.00 8.16 38.02
N GLU A 283 -14.22 7.65 38.25
CA GLU A 283 -14.42 6.56 39.21
C GLU A 283 -13.59 5.34 38.80
N ARG A 284 -12.87 4.75 39.77
CA ARG A 284 -11.94 3.64 39.53
C ARG A 284 -12.50 2.54 38.63
N ARG A 285 -13.75 2.11 38.84
CA ARG A 285 -14.36 1.06 37.99
C ARG A 285 -14.43 1.44 36.51
N VAL A 286 -14.75 2.70 36.23
CA VAL A 286 -14.84 3.24 34.86
C VAL A 286 -13.45 3.49 34.31
N GLY A 287 -12.56 4.07 35.12
CA GLY A 287 -11.15 4.29 34.76
C GLY A 287 -10.43 3.00 34.40
N ASP A 288 -10.59 1.94 35.21
CA ASP A 288 -10.01 0.62 34.98
C ASP A 288 -10.50 0.01 33.66
N ALA A 289 -11.81 0.11 33.36
CA ALA A 289 -12.38 -0.38 32.11
C ALA A 289 -11.89 0.41 30.88
N LEU A 290 -11.73 1.73 31.02
CA LEU A 290 -11.17 2.57 29.97
C LEU A 290 -9.70 2.25 29.72
N LEU A 291 -8.90 2.11 30.78
CA LEU A 291 -7.49 1.70 30.68
C LEU A 291 -7.34 0.32 30.04
N ASP A 292 -8.13 -0.68 30.44
CA ASP A 292 -8.13 -2.01 29.81
C ASP A 292 -8.42 -1.93 28.30
N THR A 293 -9.40 -1.11 27.92
CA THR A 293 -9.72 -0.88 26.50
C THR A 293 -8.55 -0.27 25.74
N LEU A 294 -7.90 0.75 26.31
CA LEU A 294 -6.75 1.41 25.68
C LEU A 294 -5.53 0.48 25.61
N TYR A 295 -5.28 -0.34 26.63
CA TYR A 295 -4.21 -1.34 26.62
C TYR A 295 -4.42 -2.40 25.53
N ARG A 296 -5.65 -2.90 25.39
CA ARG A 296 -6.02 -3.81 24.29
C ARG A 296 -5.85 -3.14 22.93
N THR A 297 -6.25 -1.88 22.80
CA THR A 297 -6.09 -1.13 21.55
C THR A 297 -4.61 -1.03 21.16
N ILE A 298 -3.71 -0.79 22.12
CA ILE A 298 -2.27 -0.81 21.87
C ILE A 298 -1.78 -2.19 21.44
N ALA A 299 -2.21 -3.24 22.15
CA ALA A 299 -1.72 -4.60 21.94
C ALA A 299 -2.25 -5.26 20.65
N GLU A 300 -3.48 -4.94 20.24
CA GLU A 300 -4.23 -5.62 19.17
C GLU A 300 -4.24 -4.85 17.84
N ALA A 301 -3.72 -3.63 17.78
CA ALA A 301 -3.68 -2.83 16.54
C ALA A 301 -2.51 -3.20 15.62
N TYR A 302 -2.61 -4.36 14.99
CA TYR A 302 -1.56 -4.93 14.14
C TYR A 302 -1.20 -4.03 12.94
N GLU A 303 -2.14 -3.22 12.45
CA GLU A 303 -1.95 -2.28 11.34
C GLU A 303 -0.98 -1.14 11.70
N TYR A 304 -0.87 -0.81 13.00
CA TYR A 304 -0.03 0.28 13.51
C TYR A 304 1.22 -0.23 14.23
N GLN A 305 1.56 -1.51 14.04
CA GLN A 305 2.69 -2.16 14.66
C GLN A 305 3.81 -2.44 13.66
N VAL A 306 5.05 -2.48 14.14
CA VAL A 306 6.20 -3.00 13.40
C VAL A 306 6.96 -3.99 14.26
N ARG A 307 7.22 -5.18 13.71
CA ARG A 307 8.06 -6.21 14.35
C ARG A 307 9.46 -6.16 13.75
N TRP A 308 10.46 -6.00 14.59
CA TRP A 308 11.85 -6.03 14.20
C TRP A 308 12.52 -7.34 14.60
N LYS A 309 13.02 -8.06 13.60
CA LYS A 309 13.90 -9.20 13.79
C LYS A 309 15.34 -8.74 13.89
N TRP A 310 15.98 -9.00 15.03
CA TRP A 310 17.34 -8.53 15.28
C TRP A 310 18.39 -9.32 14.47
N THR A 311 19.43 -8.62 14.03
CA THR A 311 20.71 -9.20 13.54
C THR A 311 21.84 -8.74 14.46
N PRO A 312 23.01 -9.40 14.44
CA PRO A 312 24.14 -8.99 15.28
C PRO A 312 24.47 -7.51 15.05
N ASN A 313 24.73 -6.78 16.14
CA ASN A 313 25.02 -5.34 16.14
C ASN A 313 23.93 -4.44 15.54
N ALA A 314 22.73 -4.96 15.26
CA ALA A 314 21.63 -4.10 14.84
C ALA A 314 21.23 -3.14 15.96
N VAL A 315 20.82 -1.95 15.55
CA VAL A 315 20.39 -0.86 16.42
C VAL A 315 18.95 -0.49 16.08
N ALA A 316 18.13 -0.27 17.11
CA ALA A 316 16.89 0.46 17.00
C ALA A 316 16.99 1.77 17.80
N ILE A 317 16.51 2.86 17.21
CA ILE A 317 16.32 4.15 17.88
C ILE A 317 14.84 4.49 17.80
N TRP A 318 14.17 4.59 18.94
CA TRP A 318 12.74 4.91 18.99
C TRP A 318 12.46 6.04 19.94
N ASP A 319 11.34 6.73 19.71
CA ASP A 319 10.88 7.79 20.59
C ASP A 319 9.78 7.28 21.53
N ASN A 320 10.12 7.17 22.82
CA ASN A 320 9.20 6.71 23.87
C ASN A 320 8.01 7.64 24.08
N ARG A 321 8.06 8.88 23.58
CA ARG A 321 6.98 9.85 23.70
C ARG A 321 5.80 9.50 22.80
N VAL A 322 6.03 8.72 21.75
CA VAL A 322 5.06 8.49 20.65
C VAL A 322 4.94 7.01 20.29
N THR A 323 5.63 6.11 21.00
CA THR A 323 5.60 4.67 20.72
C THR A 323 5.40 3.85 21.99
N PHE A 324 4.79 2.68 21.81
CA PHE A 324 4.74 1.60 22.80
C PHE A 324 5.50 0.40 22.25
N HIS A 325 6.13 -0.39 23.12
CA HIS A 325 6.87 -1.56 22.66
C HIS A 325 6.84 -2.72 23.66
N THR A 326 7.13 -3.91 23.15
CA THR A 326 7.37 -5.12 23.94
C THR A 326 8.44 -5.99 23.28
N GLY A 327 9.30 -6.59 24.09
CA GLY A 327 10.26 -7.60 23.64
C GLY A 327 9.61 -8.98 23.63
N ILE A 328 9.72 -9.72 22.53
CA ILE A 328 9.10 -11.05 22.41
C ILE A 328 9.95 -12.08 23.16
N PHE A 329 9.36 -12.73 24.16
CA PHE A 329 9.99 -13.78 24.97
C PHE A 329 9.77 -15.19 24.41
N ASP A 330 10.19 -15.43 23.17
CA ASP A 330 10.12 -16.73 22.46
C ASP A 330 11.48 -17.43 22.33
N TYR A 331 12.45 -17.03 23.18
CA TYR A 331 13.84 -17.46 23.09
C TYR A 331 14.36 -18.17 24.34
N PHE A 332 13.55 -18.38 25.38
CA PHE A 332 14.00 -19.10 26.57
C PHE A 332 14.34 -20.56 26.25
N PRO A 333 15.43 -21.15 26.80
CA PRO A 333 16.36 -20.62 27.80
C PRO A 333 17.62 -19.92 27.22
N HIS A 334 17.63 -19.59 25.93
CA HIS A 334 18.81 -19.07 25.24
C HIS A 334 19.16 -17.65 25.69
N LEU A 335 20.46 -17.34 25.67
CA LEU A 335 20.96 -16.01 26.01
C LEU A 335 20.51 -14.99 24.96
N ARG A 336 19.87 -13.92 25.41
CA ARG A 336 19.65 -12.70 24.65
C ARG A 336 20.22 -11.53 25.45
N HIS A 337 21.06 -10.74 24.79
CA HIS A 337 21.72 -9.62 25.44
C HIS A 337 21.81 -8.41 24.51
N GLY A 338 21.41 -7.25 25.01
CA GLY A 338 21.58 -5.97 24.35
C GLY A 338 21.79 -4.84 25.37
N LEU A 339 22.23 -3.70 24.87
CA LEU A 339 22.54 -2.52 25.68
C LEU A 339 21.61 -1.38 25.31
N ARG A 340 20.88 -0.86 26.30
CA ARG A 340 19.94 0.26 26.12
C ARG A 340 20.48 1.52 26.76
N VAL A 341 20.39 2.64 26.05
CA VAL A 341 20.71 3.98 26.55
C VAL A 341 19.53 4.90 26.23
N ALA A 342 19.07 5.65 27.23
CA ALA A 342 17.82 6.40 27.18
C ALA A 342 18.05 7.85 27.65
N PRO A 343 18.07 8.85 26.77
CA PRO A 343 18.07 10.26 27.13
C PRO A 343 16.71 10.70 27.67
N GLN A 344 16.71 11.51 28.74
CA GLN A 344 15.51 12.20 29.24
C GLN A 344 15.04 13.26 28.24
N ALA A 345 13.73 13.48 28.18
CA ALA A 345 13.09 14.45 27.31
C ALA A 345 12.28 15.50 28.10
N GLU A 346 11.39 16.23 27.44
CA GLU A 346 10.48 17.17 28.08
C GLU A 346 9.44 16.47 28.96
N LYS A 347 8.88 17.21 29.91
CA LYS A 347 7.70 16.78 30.65
C LYS A 347 6.52 16.64 29.66
N PRO A 348 5.76 15.52 29.65
CA PRO A 348 4.58 15.37 28.81
C PRO A 348 3.57 16.49 29.04
N TYR A 349 3.02 16.99 27.95
CA TYR A 349 1.99 18.03 27.95
C TYR A 349 1.05 17.82 26.78
N LEU A 350 -0.16 18.37 26.87
CA LEU A 350 -1.10 18.49 25.77
C LEU A 350 -1.26 19.96 25.42
N ASP A 351 -0.96 20.30 24.18
CA ASP A 351 -1.40 21.55 23.56
C ASP A 351 -2.72 21.28 22.85
N VAL A 352 -3.79 21.93 23.30
CA VAL A 352 -5.14 21.70 22.76
C VAL A 352 -5.24 22.08 21.27
N GLU A 353 -4.42 23.03 20.83
CA GLU A 353 -4.34 23.50 19.43
C GLU A 353 -3.43 22.61 18.56
N SER A 354 -2.76 21.62 19.15
CA SER A 354 -1.96 20.67 18.39
C SER A 354 -2.83 19.77 17.51
N LYS A 355 -2.25 19.29 16.41
CA LYS A 355 -2.99 18.55 15.38
C LYS A 355 -2.72 17.06 15.48
N THR A 356 -3.48 16.26 14.77
CA THR A 356 -3.07 14.91 14.40
C THR A 356 -2.04 14.97 13.27
N ARG A 357 -1.29 13.87 13.08
CA ARG A 357 -0.34 13.75 11.97
C ARG A 357 -1.06 13.88 10.63
N LYS A 358 -2.22 13.23 10.48
CA LYS A 358 -3.04 13.32 9.26
C LYS A 358 -3.45 14.75 8.94
N GLU A 359 -3.97 15.50 9.91
CA GLU A 359 -4.32 16.92 9.74
C GLU A 359 -3.12 17.78 9.36
N ASP A 360 -1.94 17.51 9.91
CA ASP A 360 -0.75 18.30 9.62
C ASP A 360 -0.21 18.01 8.21
N MET A 361 -0.19 16.74 7.80
CA MET A 361 0.18 16.31 6.44
C MET A 361 -0.78 16.84 5.37
N GLU A 362 -2.05 17.07 5.69
CA GLU A 362 -3.02 17.75 4.82
C GLU A 362 -2.74 19.26 4.69
N THR A 363 -2.05 19.89 5.67
CA THR A 363 -1.78 21.34 5.67
C THR A 363 -0.49 21.81 4.98
N PHE A 364 0.30 20.90 4.39
CA PHE A 364 1.57 21.22 3.69
C PHE A 364 1.41 21.81 2.27
N ILE A 365 0.20 22.23 1.89
CA ILE A 365 -0.03 23.05 0.69
C ILE A 365 0.23 24.52 1.05
N PRO A 366 1.30 25.17 0.53
CA PRO A 366 1.73 26.49 1.00
C PRO A 366 0.68 27.60 0.85
N GLN A 367 0.54 28.40 1.91
CA GLN A 367 -0.46 29.46 2.15
C GLN A 367 -0.50 30.63 1.14
N ASN A 368 0.38 30.69 0.13
CA ASN A 368 0.32 31.73 -0.91
C ASN A 368 -0.76 31.50 -1.97
N ILE A 369 -1.53 30.41 -1.87
CA ILE A 369 -2.71 30.16 -2.71
C ILE A 369 -4.01 30.54 -1.96
N MET A 370 -3.95 30.98 -0.70
CA MET A 370 -5.16 31.17 0.11
C MET A 370 -5.97 32.45 -0.20
N LEU A 371 -5.40 33.44 -0.90
CA LEU A 371 -6.15 34.65 -1.28
C LEU A 371 -6.95 34.52 -2.58
N PHE A 372 -6.72 33.45 -3.35
CA PHE A 372 -7.49 33.14 -4.57
C PHE A 372 -8.57 32.05 -4.36
N LEU A 373 -8.58 31.39 -3.20
CA LEU A 373 -9.44 30.23 -2.94
C LEU A 373 -10.69 30.53 -2.10
N ALA A 374 -10.98 31.81 -1.81
CA ALA A 374 -12.21 32.20 -1.13
C ALA A 374 -13.50 32.05 -1.99
N LEU A 375 -13.39 31.55 -3.23
CA LEU A 375 -14.51 31.40 -4.16
C LEU A 375 -14.85 29.97 -4.55
N LEU A 376 -14.12 28.96 -4.07
CA LEU A 376 -14.36 27.56 -4.46
C LEU A 376 -14.04 26.62 -3.28
N PHE A 377 -15.06 26.28 -2.48
CA PHE A 377 -14.98 25.20 -1.50
C PHE A 377 -16.11 24.19 -1.72
N VAL A 378 -15.76 23.10 -2.40
CA VAL A 378 -16.34 21.76 -2.23
C VAL A 378 -15.18 20.87 -1.75
N PRO A 379 -15.38 19.97 -0.76
CA PRO A 379 -14.28 19.34 -0.04
C PRO A 379 -13.70 18.13 -0.79
N LEU A 380 -12.40 18.16 -1.06
CA LEU A 380 -11.61 17.00 -1.51
C LEU A 380 -11.23 16.14 -0.30
N ASN A 381 -11.76 14.91 -0.29
CA ASN A 381 -11.39 13.82 0.61
C ASN A 381 -11.23 12.54 -0.23
N LEU A 382 -10.29 11.68 0.21
CA LEU A 382 -10.07 10.24 -0.10
C LEU A 382 -9.32 9.86 -1.40
N ALA A 383 -8.10 9.30 -1.27
CA ALA A 383 -7.49 8.40 -2.27
C ALA A 383 -6.32 7.50 -1.75
N ALA A 384 -6.28 7.13 -0.46
CA ALA A 384 -5.23 6.22 0.06
C ALA A 384 -5.78 4.95 0.77
N ALA A 385 -7.08 4.64 0.62
CA ALA A 385 -7.78 3.64 1.44
C ALA A 385 -8.46 2.49 0.65
N GLN A 386 -8.12 2.30 -0.63
CA GLN A 386 -8.82 1.36 -1.52
C GLN A 386 -8.22 -0.06 -1.54
N LEU A 387 -6.89 -0.18 -1.56
CA LEU A 387 -6.20 -1.47 -1.43
C LEU A 387 -6.25 -1.91 0.05
N ILE A 388 -6.35 -3.21 0.27
CA ILE A 388 -6.46 -3.81 1.62
C ILE A 388 -5.16 -4.50 2.07
N GLY A 389 -4.11 -4.42 1.26
CA GLY A 389 -2.81 -5.02 1.54
C GLY A 389 -1.87 -4.92 0.35
N PRO A 390 -0.66 -5.50 0.45
CA PRO A 390 0.27 -5.55 -0.66
C PRO A 390 -0.31 -6.30 -1.86
N VAL A 391 0.10 -5.90 -3.05
CA VAL A 391 -0.17 -6.57 -4.34
C VAL A 391 1.15 -7.07 -4.92
N GLY A 392 1.09 -7.96 -5.90
CA GLY A 392 2.28 -8.49 -6.56
C GLY A 392 2.86 -9.76 -5.91
N PRO A 393 3.97 -10.29 -6.46
CA PRO A 393 4.61 -11.50 -5.95
C PRO A 393 5.18 -11.30 -4.54
N ALA A 394 5.05 -12.34 -3.71
CA ALA A 394 5.60 -12.34 -2.34
C ALA A 394 7.11 -12.58 -2.34
N THR A 395 7.63 -13.31 -3.33
CA THR A 395 9.04 -13.57 -3.55
C THR A 395 9.54 -12.68 -4.70
N PRO A 396 10.53 -11.80 -4.45
CA PRO A 396 11.02 -10.90 -5.48
C PRO A 396 11.70 -11.67 -6.62
N LEU A 397 11.62 -11.14 -7.84
CA LEU A 397 12.19 -11.72 -9.06
C LEU A 397 13.65 -12.16 -8.91
N SER A 398 14.45 -11.40 -8.14
CA SER A 398 15.86 -11.68 -7.86
C SER A 398 16.12 -13.01 -7.12
N LYS A 399 15.07 -13.63 -6.55
CA LYS A 399 15.12 -14.94 -5.90
C LYS A 399 14.64 -16.07 -6.81
N LYS A 400 14.05 -15.77 -7.96
CA LYS A 400 13.59 -16.74 -8.95
C LYS A 400 14.74 -17.06 -9.92
N ILE A 401 15.77 -17.75 -9.43
CA ILE A 401 17.05 -17.91 -10.15
C ILE A 401 17.14 -19.15 -11.05
N ILE A 402 16.23 -20.12 -10.92
CA ILE A 402 16.30 -21.39 -11.66
C ILE A 402 15.77 -21.19 -13.08
N GLU A 403 16.63 -21.28 -14.09
CA GLU A 403 16.26 -21.00 -15.47
C GLU A 403 15.69 -22.23 -16.19
N CYS A 404 14.42 -22.15 -16.59
CA CYS A 404 13.72 -23.13 -17.40
C CYS A 404 13.55 -22.56 -18.82
N ASN A 405 14.63 -22.55 -19.59
CA ASN A 405 14.66 -21.98 -20.95
C ASN A 405 14.04 -22.93 -21.99
N ILE A 406 13.03 -22.48 -22.73
CA ILE A 406 12.30 -23.32 -23.70
C ILE A 406 13.17 -23.89 -24.82
N LEU A 407 14.31 -23.26 -25.15
CA LEU A 407 15.25 -23.77 -26.15
C LEU A 407 15.83 -25.13 -25.75
N SER A 408 16.02 -25.35 -24.43
CA SER A 408 16.44 -26.65 -23.88
C SER A 408 15.36 -27.73 -23.99
N TYR A 409 14.13 -27.34 -24.34
CA TYR A 409 12.96 -28.20 -24.50
C TYR A 409 12.47 -28.24 -25.95
N GLY A 410 13.37 -27.99 -26.90
CA GLY A 410 13.13 -28.17 -28.34
C GLY A 410 12.48 -26.97 -29.04
N ALA A 411 12.35 -25.83 -28.38
CA ALA A 411 11.89 -24.62 -29.05
C ALA A 411 12.93 -24.11 -30.04
N VAL A 412 12.45 -23.53 -31.16
CA VAL A 412 13.29 -22.91 -32.18
C VAL A 412 12.75 -21.51 -32.48
N ALA A 413 13.61 -20.50 -32.46
CA ALA A 413 13.28 -19.11 -32.72
C ALA A 413 13.26 -18.81 -34.24
N ASP A 414 12.43 -19.51 -35.01
CA ASP A 414 12.35 -19.40 -36.48
C ASP A 414 10.98 -18.91 -37.00
N ASN A 415 10.04 -18.60 -36.10
CA ASN A 415 8.65 -18.24 -36.41
C ASN A 415 7.88 -19.27 -37.26
N THR A 416 8.30 -20.54 -37.25
CA THR A 416 7.68 -21.63 -38.01
C THR A 416 7.47 -22.89 -37.17
N THR A 417 8.41 -23.19 -36.28
CA THR A 417 8.34 -24.29 -35.33
C THR A 417 7.36 -23.94 -34.21
N ASP A 418 6.36 -24.78 -34.00
CA ASP A 418 5.38 -24.62 -32.92
C ASP A 418 6.03 -24.88 -31.55
N ILE A 419 6.12 -23.85 -30.71
CA ILE A 419 6.72 -23.94 -29.38
C ILE A 419 5.74 -24.35 -28.28
N SER A 420 4.47 -24.62 -28.60
CA SER A 420 3.43 -24.94 -27.59
C SER A 420 3.84 -26.12 -26.70
N THR A 421 4.39 -27.18 -27.31
CA THR A 421 4.89 -28.34 -26.56
C THR A 421 6.14 -28.00 -25.74
N SER A 422 7.07 -27.22 -26.29
CA SER A 422 8.28 -26.81 -25.57
C SER A 422 7.98 -25.97 -24.35
N LEU A 423 6.98 -25.06 -24.42
CA LEU A 423 6.49 -24.30 -23.27
C LEU A 423 5.94 -25.22 -22.17
N GLU A 424 5.04 -26.13 -22.53
CA GLU A 424 4.43 -27.05 -21.57
C GLU A 424 5.44 -28.04 -20.98
N THR A 425 6.39 -28.56 -21.78
CA THR A 425 7.44 -29.45 -21.28
C THR A 425 8.39 -28.71 -20.35
N ALA A 426 8.88 -27.51 -20.73
CA ALA A 426 9.72 -26.69 -19.85
C ALA A 426 9.02 -26.38 -18.53
N PHE A 427 7.73 -26.04 -18.58
CA PHE A 427 6.92 -25.79 -17.39
C PHE A 427 6.76 -27.05 -16.53
N ASN A 428 6.36 -28.17 -17.11
CA ASN A 428 6.07 -29.40 -16.35
C ASN A 428 7.32 -30.09 -15.78
N ASP A 429 8.43 -30.06 -16.53
CA ASP A 429 9.65 -30.77 -16.14
C ASP A 429 10.60 -29.91 -15.30
N CYS A 430 10.54 -28.59 -15.42
CA CYS A 430 11.39 -27.67 -14.67
C CYS A 430 10.58 -26.79 -13.71
N VAL A 431 9.67 -25.95 -14.20
CA VAL A 431 9.01 -24.93 -13.36
C VAL A 431 8.22 -25.56 -12.21
N ARG A 432 7.30 -26.49 -12.51
CA ARG A 432 6.43 -27.11 -11.50
C ARG A 432 7.18 -27.87 -10.41
N ARG A 433 8.39 -28.31 -10.70
CA ARG A 433 9.21 -29.11 -9.77
C ARG A 433 10.15 -28.23 -8.94
N ASN A 434 10.34 -26.97 -9.32
CA ASN A 434 11.37 -26.11 -8.77
C ASN A 434 10.79 -24.72 -8.45
N PRO A 435 10.27 -24.50 -7.23
CA PRO A 435 9.99 -23.16 -6.74
C PRO A 435 11.25 -22.28 -6.81
N GLY A 436 11.08 -21.00 -7.12
CA GLY A 436 12.16 -20.06 -7.47
C GLY A 436 12.62 -20.19 -8.91
N SER A 437 11.78 -20.65 -9.83
CA SER A 437 12.13 -20.81 -11.26
C SER A 437 11.59 -19.71 -12.17
N ARG A 438 12.21 -19.56 -13.33
CA ARG A 438 11.77 -18.71 -14.45
C ARG A 438 11.55 -19.57 -15.69
N LEU A 439 10.34 -19.60 -16.22
CA LEU A 439 10.07 -20.05 -17.57
C LEU A 439 10.57 -18.96 -18.53
N ILE A 440 11.58 -19.25 -19.35
CA ILE A 440 12.21 -18.24 -20.20
C ILE A 440 11.90 -18.54 -21.66
N VAL A 441 11.29 -17.56 -22.32
CA VAL A 441 11.21 -17.41 -23.78
C VAL A 441 12.21 -16.33 -24.17
N PRO A 442 13.43 -16.70 -24.62
CA PRO A 442 14.49 -15.73 -24.93
C PRO A 442 14.10 -14.76 -26.06
N GLU A 443 14.94 -13.78 -26.34
CA GLU A 443 14.81 -12.94 -27.54
C GLU A 443 14.80 -13.83 -28.80
N GLY A 444 13.82 -13.59 -29.67
CA GLY A 444 13.60 -14.41 -30.85
C GLY A 444 12.18 -14.26 -31.38
N GLN A 445 11.90 -14.94 -32.49
CA GLN A 445 10.60 -14.98 -33.13
C GLN A 445 10.06 -16.41 -33.03
N TYR A 446 8.91 -16.57 -32.41
CA TYR A 446 8.34 -17.88 -32.10
C TYR A 446 6.90 -17.99 -32.59
N LEU A 447 6.49 -19.21 -32.93
CA LEU A 447 5.13 -19.52 -33.33
C LEU A 447 4.48 -20.43 -32.29
N ILE A 448 3.22 -20.17 -31.96
CA ILE A 448 2.35 -21.12 -31.26
C ILE A 448 1.15 -21.46 -32.12
N SER A 449 0.83 -22.74 -32.24
CA SER A 449 -0.25 -23.22 -33.13
C SER A 449 -1.43 -23.85 -32.41
N ARG A 450 -1.37 -23.93 -31.07
CA ARG A 450 -2.46 -24.40 -30.22
C ARG A 450 -2.46 -23.70 -28.87
N GLY A 451 -3.58 -23.81 -28.16
CA GLY A 451 -3.70 -23.32 -26.80
C GLY A 451 -2.68 -23.98 -25.86
N VAL A 452 -2.08 -23.18 -24.99
CA VAL A 452 -1.12 -23.59 -23.96
C VAL A 452 -1.71 -23.36 -22.58
N VAL A 453 -1.62 -24.37 -21.70
CA VAL A 453 -2.04 -24.26 -20.30
C VAL A 453 -0.87 -24.48 -19.36
N LEU A 454 -0.60 -23.50 -18.52
CA LEU A 454 0.40 -23.56 -17.45
C LEU A 454 -0.34 -23.54 -16.10
N SER A 455 -0.48 -24.70 -15.46
CA SER A 455 -1.33 -24.84 -14.25
C SER A 455 -0.55 -25.26 -13.00
N ASN A 456 -0.96 -24.72 -11.85
CA ASN A 456 -0.60 -25.19 -10.50
C ASN A 456 0.91 -25.17 -10.19
N ALA A 457 1.59 -24.04 -10.47
CA ALA A 457 2.96 -23.78 -10.01
C ALA A 457 2.98 -22.61 -9.01
N THR A 458 3.93 -22.65 -8.06
CA THR A 458 4.10 -21.64 -7.01
C THR A 458 5.53 -21.11 -6.98
N ASN A 459 5.69 -19.82 -6.64
CA ASN A 459 6.97 -19.11 -6.58
C ASN A 459 7.75 -19.27 -7.89
N TRP A 460 7.26 -18.64 -8.95
CA TRP A 460 7.89 -18.73 -10.26
C TRP A 460 7.62 -17.47 -11.08
N ALA A 461 8.32 -17.32 -12.20
CA ALA A 461 8.03 -16.26 -13.16
C ALA A 461 8.01 -16.79 -14.59
N PHE A 462 7.26 -16.14 -15.45
CA PHE A 462 7.34 -16.27 -16.89
C PHE A 462 8.05 -15.04 -17.43
N GLN A 463 9.30 -15.23 -17.88
CA GLN A 463 10.10 -14.24 -18.59
C GLN A 463 9.89 -14.41 -20.10
N LEU A 464 9.19 -13.46 -20.72
CA LEU A 464 9.00 -13.36 -22.17
C LEU A 464 9.87 -12.23 -22.72
N ASP A 465 10.96 -12.56 -23.40
CA ASP A 465 11.84 -11.57 -24.05
C ASP A 465 11.73 -11.58 -25.58
N GLY A 466 11.05 -12.59 -26.14
CA GLY A 466 10.81 -12.75 -27.57
C GLY A 466 9.42 -12.30 -28.02
N LEU A 467 9.19 -12.36 -29.34
CA LEU A 467 7.88 -12.19 -29.97
C LEU A 467 7.26 -13.57 -30.22
N VAL A 468 6.12 -13.84 -29.59
CA VAL A 468 5.31 -15.04 -29.83
C VAL A 468 4.12 -14.69 -30.71
N THR A 469 4.04 -15.33 -31.88
CA THR A 469 2.94 -15.17 -32.84
C THR A 469 1.96 -16.33 -32.72
N ALA A 470 0.68 -16.02 -32.52
CA ALA A 470 -0.40 -17.01 -32.59
C ALA A 470 -0.72 -17.34 -34.04
N ALA A 471 -0.62 -18.61 -34.43
CA ALA A 471 -0.86 -19.04 -35.80
C ALA A 471 -2.35 -18.93 -36.17
N TYR A 472 -2.69 -18.22 -37.24
CA TYR A 472 -4.05 -18.26 -37.76
C TYR A 472 -4.52 -19.69 -38.07
N GLY A 473 -5.72 -20.04 -37.58
CA GLY A 473 -6.29 -21.38 -37.73
C GLY A 473 -5.75 -22.43 -36.76
N GLY A 474 -4.98 -22.01 -35.73
CA GLY A 474 -4.53 -22.89 -34.65
C GLY A 474 -5.67 -23.54 -33.86
N ASN A 475 -5.36 -24.62 -33.15
CA ASN A 475 -6.32 -25.28 -32.25
C ASN A 475 -6.32 -24.62 -30.87
N TRP A 476 -7.24 -23.69 -30.67
CA TRP A 476 -7.30 -22.88 -29.45
C TRP A 476 -8.21 -23.43 -28.35
N THR A 477 -8.80 -24.61 -28.56
CA THR A 477 -9.73 -25.17 -27.58
C THR A 477 -8.96 -25.69 -26.37
N ILE A 478 -9.22 -25.12 -25.20
CA ILE A 478 -8.73 -25.59 -23.92
C ILE A 478 -9.74 -26.56 -23.29
N ASP A 479 -9.25 -27.65 -22.71
CA ASP A 479 -10.10 -28.56 -21.95
C ASP A 479 -10.75 -27.81 -20.77
N ARG A 480 -12.07 -27.84 -20.71
CA ARG A 480 -12.85 -27.24 -19.62
C ARG A 480 -12.37 -27.73 -18.25
N ALA A 481 -11.96 -28.99 -18.13
CA ALA A 481 -11.48 -29.53 -16.86
C ALA A 481 -10.26 -28.76 -16.34
N LEU A 482 -9.31 -28.39 -17.21
CA LEU A 482 -8.10 -27.64 -16.85
C LEU A 482 -8.43 -26.21 -16.41
N ILE A 483 -9.40 -25.57 -17.08
CA ILE A 483 -9.91 -24.25 -16.70
C ILE A 483 -10.56 -24.31 -15.33
N LEU A 484 -11.37 -25.33 -15.07
CA LEU A 484 -12.09 -25.53 -13.80
C LEU A 484 -11.17 -25.78 -12.60
N GLU A 485 -9.92 -26.21 -12.81
CA GLU A 485 -8.92 -26.31 -11.72
C GLU A 485 -8.72 -24.95 -11.02
N GLY A 486 -8.81 -23.85 -11.77
CA GLY A 486 -8.70 -22.49 -11.22
C GLY A 486 -9.87 -22.08 -10.34
N PHE A 487 -11.02 -22.74 -10.46
CA PHE A 487 -12.27 -22.36 -9.79
C PHE A 487 -12.62 -23.30 -8.62
N ALA A 488 -11.68 -24.14 -8.17
CA ALA A 488 -11.91 -25.03 -7.05
C ALA A 488 -12.32 -24.24 -5.78
N GLY A 489 -13.50 -24.52 -5.22
CA GLY A 489 -14.07 -23.78 -4.09
C GLY A 489 -14.99 -22.62 -4.47
N ALA A 490 -15.15 -22.30 -5.76
CA ALA A 490 -16.10 -21.34 -6.29
C ALA A 490 -17.38 -22.04 -6.81
N ASP A 491 -17.98 -22.94 -6.00
CA ASP A 491 -19.04 -23.86 -6.43
C ASP A 491 -20.29 -23.17 -7.02
N VAL A 492 -20.55 -21.92 -6.64
CA VAL A 492 -21.69 -21.11 -7.12
C VAL A 492 -21.43 -20.51 -8.52
N LEU A 493 -20.16 -20.36 -8.92
CA LEU A 493 -19.75 -19.80 -10.21
C LEU A 493 -19.80 -20.83 -11.36
N ASN A 494 -19.76 -22.12 -11.04
CA ASN A 494 -19.78 -23.20 -12.03
C ASN A 494 -21.00 -23.19 -12.98
N ALA A 495 -22.11 -22.57 -12.59
CA ALA A 495 -23.31 -22.41 -13.42
C ALA A 495 -23.32 -21.11 -14.27
N THR A 496 -22.53 -20.10 -13.90
CA THR A 496 -22.50 -18.75 -14.50
C THR A 496 -21.23 -18.45 -15.31
N ILE A 497 -20.21 -19.31 -15.28
CA ILE A 497 -18.97 -19.21 -16.08
C ILE A 497 -19.20 -19.19 -17.61
N ASN A 498 -20.44 -19.35 -18.09
CA ASN A 498 -20.84 -19.08 -19.47
C ASN A 498 -20.90 -17.57 -19.81
N GLY A 499 -20.07 -16.73 -19.18
CA GLY A 499 -20.19 -15.26 -19.08
C GLY A 499 -20.23 -14.45 -20.38
N GLU A 500 -20.18 -15.08 -21.56
CA GLU A 500 -20.39 -14.43 -22.85
C GLU A 500 -21.60 -14.98 -23.64
N GLY A 501 -22.32 -15.97 -23.11
CA GLY A 501 -23.46 -16.61 -23.78
C GLY A 501 -23.13 -17.39 -25.06
N ASP A 502 -21.88 -17.35 -25.54
CA ASP A 502 -21.45 -17.86 -26.84
C ASP A 502 -20.79 -19.26 -26.79
N GLN A 503 -20.56 -19.81 -25.59
CA GLN A 503 -19.81 -21.06 -25.34
C GLN A 503 -18.35 -21.06 -25.81
N LYS A 504 -17.79 -19.91 -26.20
CA LYS A 504 -16.41 -19.77 -26.71
C LYS A 504 -15.42 -19.42 -25.61
N PHE A 505 -15.83 -19.63 -24.38
CA PHE A 505 -15.05 -19.40 -23.17
C PHE A 505 -13.75 -20.21 -23.12
N LEU A 506 -13.67 -21.28 -23.90
CA LEU A 506 -12.55 -22.21 -23.93
C LEU A 506 -11.54 -21.91 -25.04
N LEU A 507 -11.74 -20.84 -25.82
CA LEU A 507 -10.82 -20.47 -26.88
C LEU A 507 -9.79 -19.48 -26.34
N ASP A 508 -8.59 -19.95 -26.04
CA ASP A 508 -7.52 -19.13 -25.46
C ASP A 508 -6.15 -19.55 -26.03
N VAL A 509 -5.28 -18.58 -26.28
CA VAL A 509 -3.93 -18.80 -26.79
C VAL A 509 -2.99 -19.22 -25.65
N LEU A 510 -2.95 -18.45 -24.56
CA LEU A 510 -2.20 -18.77 -23.34
C LEU A 510 -3.13 -18.68 -22.12
N VAL A 511 -3.20 -19.77 -21.36
CA VAL A 511 -3.89 -19.81 -20.06
C VAL A 511 -2.91 -20.17 -18.95
N ILE A 512 -2.92 -19.38 -17.88
CA ILE A 512 -2.17 -19.68 -16.66
C ILE A 512 -3.18 -19.85 -15.53
N VAL A 513 -3.16 -21.00 -14.86
CA VAL A 513 -4.15 -21.39 -13.85
C VAL A 513 -3.47 -21.56 -12.49
N ASN A 514 -4.04 -20.98 -11.45
CA ASN A 514 -3.55 -21.04 -10.06
C ASN A 514 -2.08 -20.62 -9.95
N ALA A 515 -1.74 -19.47 -10.56
CA ALA A 515 -0.40 -18.90 -10.47
C ALA A 515 -0.21 -18.23 -9.10
N VAL A 516 0.53 -18.88 -8.21
CA VAL A 516 0.75 -18.37 -6.84
C VAL A 516 2.16 -17.84 -6.68
N ASP A 517 2.34 -16.65 -6.14
CA ASP A 517 3.66 -16.00 -6.02
C ASP A 517 4.36 -15.92 -7.39
N PHE A 518 3.65 -15.28 -8.32
CA PHE A 518 3.89 -15.37 -9.76
C PHE A 518 4.24 -14.02 -10.37
N GLU A 519 4.99 -14.03 -11.46
CA GLU A 519 5.35 -12.81 -12.19
C GLU A 519 5.41 -13.12 -13.69
N PHE A 520 4.67 -12.39 -14.52
CA PHE A 520 4.72 -12.49 -15.97
C PHE A 520 5.29 -11.21 -16.53
N TYR A 521 6.51 -11.26 -17.07
CA TYR A 521 7.24 -10.06 -17.41
C TYR A 521 8.14 -10.20 -18.62
N SER A 522 8.62 -9.05 -19.12
CA SER A 522 9.74 -8.97 -20.05
C SER A 522 10.93 -8.28 -19.41
N SER A 523 12.12 -8.87 -19.50
CA SER A 523 13.34 -8.25 -18.96
C SER A 523 13.90 -7.13 -19.85
N ASN A 524 13.55 -7.16 -21.15
CA ASN A 524 14.00 -6.20 -22.15
C ASN A 524 12.90 -5.21 -22.57
N GLY A 525 11.67 -5.35 -22.05
CA GLY A 525 10.49 -4.55 -22.45
C GLY A 525 10.05 -4.73 -23.89
N LEU A 526 10.53 -5.78 -24.57
CA LEU A 526 10.20 -6.11 -25.96
C LEU A 526 9.47 -7.44 -26.09
N GLY A 527 9.26 -8.14 -24.97
CA GLY A 527 8.41 -9.31 -24.87
C GLY A 527 7.01 -9.04 -25.36
N ALA A 528 6.59 -9.78 -26.38
CA ALA A 528 5.35 -9.48 -27.08
C ALA A 528 4.57 -10.72 -27.50
N PHE A 529 3.25 -10.60 -27.49
CA PHE A 529 2.33 -11.50 -28.17
C PHE A 529 1.68 -10.80 -29.36
N GLN A 530 1.72 -11.47 -30.51
CA GLN A 530 1.04 -11.06 -31.74
C GLN A 530 -0.08 -12.06 -32.06
N GLY A 531 -1.33 -11.64 -31.88
CA GLY A 531 -2.50 -12.50 -32.01
C GLY A 531 -2.98 -12.75 -33.44
N GLN A 532 -2.52 -11.98 -34.42
CA GLN A 532 -2.97 -12.00 -35.83
C GLN A 532 -4.48 -11.88 -36.01
N GLY A 533 -5.16 -11.17 -35.11
CA GLY A 533 -6.60 -11.04 -35.10
C GLY A 533 -7.18 -10.42 -36.38
N TYR A 534 -6.41 -9.64 -37.15
CA TYR A 534 -6.83 -9.17 -38.49
C TYR A 534 -7.25 -10.30 -39.43
N LEU A 535 -6.67 -11.50 -39.30
CA LEU A 535 -7.04 -12.67 -40.11
C LEU A 535 -8.39 -13.26 -39.70
N TYR A 536 -8.77 -13.14 -38.42
CA TYR A 536 -10.07 -13.59 -37.91
C TYR A 536 -11.21 -12.64 -38.29
N ARG A 537 -10.94 -11.33 -38.29
CA ARG A 537 -11.91 -10.26 -38.58
C ARG A 537 -12.49 -10.33 -39.99
N ASN A 538 -11.66 -10.66 -40.98
CA ASN A 538 -12.01 -10.56 -42.40
C ASN A 538 -12.90 -11.71 -42.93
N LEU A 539 -13.23 -12.72 -42.10
CA LEU A 539 -13.86 -13.97 -42.56
C LEU A 539 -15.19 -14.31 -41.88
N ASN A 540 -15.83 -13.37 -41.17
CA ASN A 540 -17.03 -13.63 -40.37
C ASN A 540 -16.83 -14.82 -39.38
N ASN A 541 -15.58 -15.07 -38.98
CA ASN A 541 -15.25 -16.15 -38.09
C ASN A 541 -15.58 -15.74 -36.65
N THR A 542 -16.51 -16.47 -36.03
CA THR A 542 -16.90 -16.23 -34.65
C THR A 542 -16.03 -17.01 -33.66
N ASP A 543 -15.25 -18.00 -34.08
CA ASP A 543 -14.34 -18.81 -33.24
C ASP A 543 -13.00 -18.11 -33.11
N ARG A 544 -12.94 -17.16 -32.16
CA ARG A 544 -11.78 -16.27 -31.95
C ARG A 544 -11.23 -16.50 -30.54
N PRO A 545 -9.94 -16.88 -30.39
CA PRO A 545 -9.37 -17.04 -29.07
C PRO A 545 -9.04 -15.71 -28.40
N ARG A 546 -9.03 -15.69 -27.07
CA ARG A 546 -8.41 -14.61 -26.30
C ARG A 546 -6.91 -14.84 -26.26
N LEU A 547 -6.13 -13.79 -26.08
CA LEU A 547 -4.68 -13.86 -26.19
C LEU A 547 -4.02 -14.38 -24.91
N VAL A 548 -4.31 -13.75 -23.76
CA VAL A 548 -3.76 -14.16 -22.47
C VAL A 548 -4.87 -14.23 -21.43
N ARG A 549 -4.86 -15.28 -20.62
CA ARG A 549 -5.82 -15.47 -19.54
C ARG A 549 -5.13 -16.01 -18.29
N LEU A 550 -5.29 -15.31 -17.17
CA LEU A 550 -4.86 -15.77 -15.84
C LEU A 550 -6.11 -16.10 -15.02
N ILE A 551 -6.15 -17.30 -14.46
CA ILE A 551 -7.27 -17.79 -13.66
C ILE A 551 -6.79 -18.07 -12.25
N SER A 552 -7.42 -17.41 -11.29
CA SER A 552 -7.07 -17.40 -9.87
C SER A 552 -5.59 -17.09 -9.57
N PRO A 553 -4.99 -16.05 -10.21
CA PRO A 553 -3.65 -15.62 -9.83
C PRO A 553 -3.68 -15.04 -8.41
N THR A 554 -2.73 -15.44 -7.57
CA THR A 554 -2.62 -15.00 -6.16
C THR A 554 -1.22 -14.51 -5.86
N ASN A 555 -1.08 -13.30 -5.32
CA ASN A 555 0.20 -12.62 -5.13
C ASN A 555 0.99 -12.65 -6.45
N ALA A 556 0.49 -11.93 -7.45
CA ALA A 556 1.03 -12.03 -8.79
C ALA A 556 1.19 -10.67 -9.47
N SER A 557 2.16 -10.55 -10.37
CA SER A 557 2.31 -9.38 -11.24
C SER A 557 2.32 -9.73 -12.72
N VAL A 558 1.85 -8.80 -13.55
CA VAL A 558 1.95 -8.87 -15.03
C VAL A 558 2.46 -7.53 -15.55
N HIS A 559 3.66 -7.48 -16.13
CA HIS A 559 4.26 -6.19 -16.49
C HIS A 559 5.32 -6.18 -17.58
N ASP A 560 5.58 -4.99 -18.11
CA ASP A 560 6.57 -4.72 -19.16
C ASP A 560 6.33 -5.55 -20.44
N LEU A 561 5.06 -5.74 -20.83
CA LEU A 561 4.64 -6.61 -21.93
C LEU A 561 3.88 -5.85 -23.03
N ILE A 562 3.97 -6.37 -24.24
CA ILE A 562 3.28 -5.85 -25.43
C ILE A 562 2.27 -6.88 -25.95
N LEU A 563 0.98 -6.56 -25.92
CA LEU A 563 -0.11 -7.46 -26.36
C LEU A 563 -0.81 -6.87 -27.58
N VAL A 564 -0.65 -7.50 -28.75
CA VAL A 564 -1.00 -6.87 -30.02
C VAL A 564 -1.92 -7.77 -30.84
N ASP A 565 -2.93 -7.14 -31.43
CA ASP A 565 -3.84 -7.70 -32.40
C ASP A 565 -4.49 -9.00 -31.94
N SER A 566 -4.98 -9.04 -30.70
CA SER A 566 -5.72 -10.21 -30.21
C SER A 566 -6.89 -10.54 -31.17
N PRO A 567 -7.20 -11.82 -31.42
CA PRO A 567 -8.42 -12.23 -32.15
C PRO A 567 -9.71 -11.89 -31.40
N LYS A 568 -9.65 -11.77 -30.06
CA LYS A 568 -10.74 -11.32 -29.18
C LYS A 568 -10.15 -10.44 -28.07
N PHE A 569 -10.29 -10.78 -26.79
CA PHE A 569 -9.75 -10.00 -25.67
C PHE A 569 -8.23 -10.18 -25.54
N HIS A 570 -7.53 -9.15 -25.07
CA HIS A 570 -6.06 -9.19 -24.96
C HIS A 570 -5.63 -9.89 -23.67
N ILE A 571 -6.09 -9.41 -22.51
CA ILE A 571 -5.79 -10.06 -21.24
C ILE A 571 -7.00 -10.10 -20.31
N VAL A 572 -7.21 -11.26 -19.70
CA VAL A 572 -8.27 -11.49 -18.71
C VAL A 572 -7.63 -11.97 -17.40
N LEU A 573 -7.98 -11.31 -16.30
CA LEU A 573 -7.62 -11.67 -14.94
C LEU A 573 -8.88 -12.16 -14.22
N ASP A 574 -9.09 -13.47 -14.17
CA ASP A 574 -10.22 -14.07 -13.47
C ASP A 574 -9.84 -14.39 -12.03
N PHE A 575 -10.64 -13.92 -11.06
CA PHE A 575 -10.48 -14.22 -9.63
C PHE A 575 -9.09 -13.87 -9.07
N ALA A 576 -8.54 -12.75 -9.52
CA ALA A 576 -7.25 -12.24 -9.06
C ALA A 576 -7.28 -11.87 -7.57
N VAL A 577 -6.23 -12.22 -6.83
CA VAL A 577 -6.06 -11.85 -5.42
C VAL A 577 -4.66 -11.29 -5.18
N ASN A 578 -4.55 -10.06 -4.68
CA ASN A 578 -3.27 -9.37 -4.46
C ASN A 578 -2.45 -9.26 -5.76
N VAL A 579 -3.07 -8.75 -6.82
CA VAL A 579 -2.46 -8.71 -8.17
C VAL A 579 -2.11 -7.30 -8.60
N GLU A 580 -0.96 -7.14 -9.24
CA GLU A 580 -0.53 -5.88 -9.85
C GLU A 580 -0.33 -6.04 -11.36
N ALA A 581 -0.86 -5.13 -12.18
CA ALA A 581 -0.70 -5.15 -13.64
C ALA A 581 -0.30 -3.77 -14.17
N TYR A 582 0.89 -3.68 -14.76
CA TYR A 582 1.48 -2.40 -15.12
C TYR A 582 2.45 -2.44 -16.29
N HIS A 583 2.71 -1.30 -16.93
CA HIS A 583 3.56 -1.22 -18.12
C HIS A 583 3.12 -2.19 -19.23
N LEU A 584 1.81 -2.27 -19.47
CA LEU A 584 1.26 -3.00 -20.60
C LEU A 584 0.98 -2.03 -21.75
N THR A 585 1.47 -2.38 -22.94
CA THR A 585 1.04 -1.74 -24.19
C THR A 585 0.14 -2.71 -24.94
N ILE A 586 -1.14 -2.36 -25.04
CA ILE A 586 -2.17 -3.18 -25.66
C ILE A 586 -2.67 -2.49 -26.93
N ARG A 587 -2.67 -3.21 -28.06
CA ARG A 587 -3.08 -2.67 -29.36
C ARG A 587 -3.98 -3.63 -30.12
N GLY A 588 -5.28 -3.41 -30.03
CA GLY A 588 -6.32 -4.06 -30.80
C GLY A 588 -6.84 -3.22 -31.98
N ALA A 589 -7.66 -3.85 -32.82
CA ALA A 589 -8.28 -3.15 -33.93
C ALA A 589 -9.39 -2.20 -33.46
N ASN A 590 -9.75 -1.29 -34.36
CA ASN A 590 -10.87 -0.38 -34.23
C ASN A 590 -12.23 -1.11 -34.42
N LEU A 591 -12.51 -2.09 -33.58
CA LEU A 591 -13.75 -2.88 -33.56
C LEU A 591 -14.07 -3.33 -32.11
N GLY A 592 -15.33 -3.65 -31.82
CA GLY A 592 -15.74 -4.22 -30.52
C GLY A 592 -15.33 -5.69 -30.35
N SER A 593 -15.37 -6.18 -29.10
CA SER A 593 -14.85 -7.48 -28.63
C SER A 593 -13.32 -7.62 -28.69
N TYR A 594 -12.61 -6.53 -28.44
CA TYR A 594 -11.14 -6.45 -28.42
C TYR A 594 -10.61 -5.79 -27.16
N ASP A 595 -11.28 -6.10 -26.05
CA ASP A 595 -11.08 -5.60 -24.70
C ASP A 595 -9.59 -5.65 -24.33
N GLY A 596 -9.13 -4.60 -23.65
CA GLY A 596 -7.76 -4.46 -23.17
C GLY A 596 -7.54 -5.38 -22.00
N ILE A 597 -7.91 -4.90 -20.80
CA ILE A 597 -7.82 -5.65 -19.55
C ILE A 597 -9.22 -5.86 -18.97
N ASP A 598 -9.63 -7.12 -18.85
CA ASP A 598 -10.81 -7.51 -18.08
C ASP A 598 -10.37 -8.08 -16.72
N ALA A 599 -10.90 -7.56 -15.62
CA ALA A 599 -10.49 -7.95 -14.27
C ALA A 599 -11.67 -8.35 -13.36
N ILE A 600 -11.53 -9.49 -12.71
CA ILE A 600 -12.39 -10.03 -11.64
C ILE A 600 -11.47 -10.34 -10.47
N GLY A 601 -11.79 -9.93 -9.24
CA GLY A 601 -10.96 -10.28 -8.10
C GLY A 601 -11.03 -9.36 -6.89
N THR A 602 -10.12 -9.55 -5.95
CA THR A 602 -10.02 -8.76 -4.74
C THR A 602 -8.61 -8.24 -4.54
N ASN A 603 -8.46 -6.98 -4.13
CA ASN A 603 -7.16 -6.35 -3.87
C ASN A 603 -6.24 -6.39 -5.09
N TYR A 604 -6.60 -5.66 -6.15
CA TYR A 604 -5.76 -5.57 -7.35
C TYR A 604 -5.49 -4.12 -7.76
N HIS A 605 -4.31 -3.91 -8.31
CA HIS A 605 -3.79 -2.63 -8.75
C HIS A 605 -3.46 -2.68 -10.24
N ILE A 606 -4.12 -1.87 -11.06
CA ILE A 606 -3.90 -1.81 -12.51
C ILE A 606 -3.45 -0.38 -12.83
N HIS A 607 -2.19 -0.20 -13.21
CA HIS A 607 -1.64 1.14 -13.40
C HIS A 607 -0.63 1.26 -14.53
N ASP A 608 -0.44 2.47 -15.05
CA ASP A 608 0.58 2.78 -16.04
C ASP A 608 0.45 1.95 -17.34
N ASN A 609 -0.78 1.72 -17.80
CA ASN A 609 -1.06 0.96 -19.02
C ASN A 609 -1.54 1.85 -20.18
N GLU A 610 -1.12 1.50 -21.40
CA GLU A 610 -1.61 2.09 -22.65
C GLU A 610 -2.48 1.07 -23.38
N VAL A 611 -3.72 1.47 -23.71
CA VAL A 611 -4.65 0.61 -24.47
C VAL A 611 -5.18 1.36 -25.68
N THR A 612 -5.03 0.73 -26.84
CA THR A 612 -5.70 1.10 -28.09
C THR A 612 -6.55 -0.04 -28.58
N ASN A 613 -7.85 0.17 -28.73
CA ASN A 613 -8.80 -0.77 -29.34
C ASN A 613 -10.09 -0.01 -29.69
N ARG A 614 -11.25 -0.69 -29.80
CA ARG A 614 -12.57 -0.02 -29.81
C ARG A 614 -13.56 -0.65 -28.83
N ASP A 615 -13.04 -1.29 -27.80
CA ASP A 615 -13.83 -1.86 -26.71
C ASP A 615 -13.25 -1.41 -25.35
N GLU A 616 -13.30 -2.22 -24.31
CA GLU A 616 -12.87 -1.79 -22.98
C GLU A 616 -11.36 -1.46 -22.93
N CYS A 617 -11.00 -0.33 -22.30
CA CYS A 617 -9.62 -0.04 -21.92
C CYS A 617 -9.24 -0.92 -20.72
N VAL A 618 -9.93 -0.69 -19.59
CA VAL A 618 -9.93 -1.56 -18.42
C VAL A 618 -11.37 -1.74 -17.95
N SER A 619 -11.84 -2.98 -17.86
CA SER A 619 -13.18 -3.29 -17.36
C SER A 619 -13.12 -4.10 -16.07
N ILE A 620 -13.73 -3.54 -15.03
CA ILE A 620 -14.02 -4.22 -13.78
C ILE A 620 -15.27 -5.09 -13.99
N LYS A 621 -15.12 -6.39 -13.78
CA LYS A 621 -16.18 -7.39 -13.86
C LYS A 621 -16.50 -7.93 -12.46
N SER A 622 -17.63 -8.62 -12.34
CA SER A 622 -18.12 -9.15 -11.07
C SER A 622 -17.68 -10.60 -10.84
N PRO A 623 -17.33 -10.99 -9.60
CA PRO A 623 -17.20 -10.13 -8.42
C PRO A 623 -15.89 -9.33 -8.41
N SER A 624 -15.92 -8.09 -7.92
CA SER A 624 -14.71 -7.31 -7.68
C SER A 624 -14.77 -6.47 -6.42
N HIS A 625 -13.72 -6.53 -5.61
CA HIS A 625 -13.60 -5.77 -4.36
C HIS A 625 -12.22 -5.13 -4.21
N HIS A 626 -12.14 -3.91 -3.71
CA HIS A 626 -10.84 -3.28 -3.37
C HIS A 626 -9.89 -3.20 -4.57
N ALA A 627 -10.24 -2.38 -5.56
CA ALA A 627 -9.43 -2.19 -6.75
C ALA A 627 -8.94 -0.75 -6.86
N LEU A 628 -7.67 -0.60 -7.25
CA LEU A 628 -7.08 0.66 -7.65
C LEU A 628 -6.74 0.59 -9.14
N ILE A 629 -7.31 1.50 -9.93
CA ILE A 629 -7.06 1.62 -11.36
C ILE A 629 -6.53 3.03 -11.60
N GLU A 630 -5.27 3.21 -11.97
CA GLU A 630 -4.75 4.56 -12.13
C GLU A 630 -3.74 4.76 -13.24
N ASN A 631 -3.53 6.01 -13.63
CA ASN A 631 -2.53 6.38 -14.64
C ASN A 631 -2.70 5.56 -15.93
N LEU A 632 -3.86 5.68 -16.58
CA LEU A 632 -4.12 4.96 -17.84
C LEU A 632 -4.16 5.90 -19.03
N VAL A 633 -3.68 5.41 -20.17
CA VAL A 633 -3.86 6.04 -21.48
C VAL A 633 -4.76 5.16 -22.35
N CYS A 634 -6.03 5.54 -22.41
CA CYS A 634 -7.05 4.92 -23.25
C CYS A 634 -7.09 5.64 -24.60
N ASN A 635 -6.22 5.23 -25.52
CA ASN A 635 -5.98 5.86 -26.81
C ASN A 635 -6.81 5.18 -27.90
N GLN A 636 -7.93 5.79 -28.32
CA GLN A 636 -9.00 5.25 -29.17
C GLN A 636 -9.90 4.18 -28.54
N ALA A 637 -9.61 3.74 -27.31
CA ALA A 637 -10.35 2.67 -26.65
C ALA A 637 -11.87 2.94 -26.63
N GLY A 638 -12.66 1.89 -26.83
CA GLY A 638 -14.11 1.95 -26.84
C GLY A 638 -14.67 2.53 -25.55
N SER A 639 -14.54 1.86 -24.42
CA SER A 639 -14.76 2.56 -23.14
C SER A 639 -13.40 2.86 -22.51
N GLY A 640 -13.31 3.96 -21.76
CA GLY A 640 -12.23 4.16 -20.79
C GLY A 640 -12.31 3.11 -19.68
N VAL A 641 -12.38 3.56 -18.43
CA VAL A 641 -12.62 2.63 -17.32
C VAL A 641 -14.11 2.27 -17.27
N SER A 642 -14.43 0.97 -17.22
CA SER A 642 -15.81 0.49 -17.16
C SER A 642 -16.09 -0.51 -16.04
N ILE A 643 -17.34 -0.57 -15.60
CA ILE A 643 -17.88 -1.61 -14.72
C ILE A 643 -18.98 -2.37 -15.47
N GLY A 644 -18.81 -3.68 -15.64
CA GLY A 644 -19.83 -4.58 -16.22
C GLY A 644 -19.47 -5.19 -17.58
N SER A 645 -20.41 -5.74 -18.34
CA SER A 645 -21.86 -5.71 -18.07
C SER A 645 -22.25 -6.56 -16.87
N LEU A 646 -23.04 -6.00 -15.96
CA LEU A 646 -23.52 -6.71 -14.78
C LEU A 646 -24.92 -7.28 -15.01
N ASN A 647 -25.15 -8.48 -14.49
CA ASN A 647 -26.43 -9.20 -14.58
C ASN A 647 -26.90 -9.63 -13.17
N VAL A 648 -27.29 -10.89 -12.99
CA VAL A 648 -27.72 -11.45 -11.70
C VAL A 648 -26.54 -11.70 -10.76
N SER A 649 -26.75 -11.47 -9.47
CA SER A 649 -25.76 -11.68 -8.40
C SER A 649 -24.46 -10.90 -8.60
N ALA A 650 -24.55 -9.66 -9.09
CA ALA A 650 -23.40 -8.79 -9.23
C ALA A 650 -22.88 -8.29 -7.87
N GLU A 651 -21.56 -8.28 -7.68
CA GLU A 651 -20.92 -7.86 -6.43
C GLU A 651 -19.70 -7.01 -6.76
N ILE A 652 -19.86 -5.68 -6.75
CA ILE A 652 -18.78 -4.72 -6.97
C ILE A 652 -18.71 -3.76 -5.78
N SER A 653 -17.55 -3.67 -5.13
CA SER A 653 -17.34 -2.66 -4.09
C SER A 653 -15.93 -2.13 -3.94
N ASN A 654 -15.82 -0.90 -3.41
CA ASN A 654 -14.55 -0.28 -3.02
C ASN A 654 -13.59 -0.16 -4.21
N ILE A 655 -14.05 0.49 -5.28
CA ILE A 655 -13.29 0.69 -6.52
C ILE A 655 -12.86 2.14 -6.60
N VAL A 656 -11.58 2.39 -6.84
CA VAL A 656 -11.07 3.72 -7.19
C VAL A 656 -10.46 3.64 -8.58
N ALA A 657 -10.92 4.52 -9.47
CA ALA A 657 -10.26 4.78 -10.74
C ALA A 657 -9.80 6.23 -10.78
N GLN A 658 -8.52 6.49 -11.04
CA GLN A 658 -8.03 7.87 -11.08
C GLN A 658 -6.93 8.15 -12.08
N ASN A 659 -6.79 9.41 -12.49
CA ASN A 659 -5.76 9.87 -13.40
C ASN A 659 -5.85 9.14 -14.76
N ILE A 660 -7.01 9.22 -15.40
CA ILE A 660 -7.32 8.50 -16.65
C ILE A 660 -7.37 9.48 -17.82
N SER A 661 -6.58 9.19 -18.85
CA SER A 661 -6.54 9.91 -20.12
C SER A 661 -7.33 9.14 -21.18
N ILE A 662 -8.35 9.77 -21.76
CA ILE A 662 -9.17 9.17 -22.82
C ILE A 662 -9.04 10.01 -24.07
N ILE A 663 -8.50 9.42 -25.14
CA ILE A 663 -8.32 10.11 -26.41
C ILE A 663 -9.21 9.43 -27.43
N GLN A 664 -10.24 10.13 -27.86
CA GLN A 664 -11.14 9.77 -28.95
C GLN A 664 -11.85 8.41 -28.75
N GLY A 665 -12.12 8.04 -27.50
CA GLY A 665 -12.82 6.80 -27.16
C GLY A 665 -14.34 6.84 -27.40
N ASN A 666 -15.07 5.75 -27.15
CA ASN A 666 -16.54 5.79 -27.12
C ASN A 666 -17.07 6.38 -25.80
N ASN A 667 -16.59 5.99 -24.63
CA ASN A 667 -17.02 6.54 -23.33
C ASN A 667 -15.81 7.01 -22.52
N ILE A 668 -15.95 8.10 -21.75
CA ILE A 668 -14.93 8.51 -20.76
C ILE A 668 -14.88 7.49 -19.62
N ALA A 669 -16.05 7.18 -19.07
CA ALA A 669 -16.24 6.15 -18.05
C ALA A 669 -17.62 5.52 -18.21
N PHE A 670 -17.76 4.23 -17.91
CA PHE A 670 -19.00 3.49 -18.20
C PHE A 670 -19.40 2.46 -17.14
N ILE A 671 -20.59 2.62 -16.53
CA ILE A 671 -21.22 1.57 -15.71
C ILE A 671 -22.41 1.00 -16.50
N LYS A 672 -22.36 -0.29 -16.81
CA LYS A 672 -23.36 -0.98 -17.65
C LYS A 672 -23.97 -2.18 -16.93
N THR A 673 -25.29 -2.18 -16.79
CA THR A 673 -26.05 -3.28 -16.19
C THR A 673 -27.25 -3.63 -17.07
N TYR A 674 -27.64 -4.90 -17.06
CA TYR A 674 -28.83 -5.37 -17.80
C TYR A 674 -30.10 -5.14 -16.96
N PRO A 675 -31.26 -4.88 -17.60
CA PRO A 675 -32.56 -5.07 -16.96
C PRO A 675 -32.72 -6.51 -16.47
N GLY A 676 -33.43 -6.70 -15.35
CA GLY A 676 -33.55 -7.98 -14.64
C GLY A 676 -32.31 -8.41 -13.84
N GLY A 677 -31.23 -7.62 -13.83
CA GLY A 677 -30.04 -7.87 -13.01
C GLY A 677 -30.32 -7.75 -11.50
N SER A 678 -29.40 -8.26 -10.68
CA SER A 678 -29.50 -8.23 -9.22
C SER A 678 -28.12 -8.15 -8.56
N GLY A 679 -28.06 -7.77 -7.28
CA GLY A 679 -26.80 -7.52 -6.57
C GLY A 679 -26.50 -6.03 -6.43
N TYR A 680 -25.22 -5.65 -6.32
CA TYR A 680 -24.82 -4.27 -6.03
C TYR A 680 -23.52 -3.80 -6.71
N VAL A 681 -23.46 -2.49 -6.94
CA VAL A 681 -22.24 -1.70 -7.13
C VAL A 681 -22.24 -0.61 -6.07
N THR A 682 -21.23 -0.58 -5.20
CA THR A 682 -21.17 0.40 -4.11
C THR A 682 -19.76 0.89 -3.82
N ASN A 683 -19.62 2.09 -3.25
CA ASN A 683 -18.34 2.70 -2.90
C ASN A 683 -17.37 2.75 -4.09
N VAL A 684 -17.78 3.45 -5.16
CA VAL A 684 -16.96 3.63 -6.36
C VAL A 684 -16.58 5.09 -6.48
N THR A 685 -15.30 5.38 -6.65
CA THR A 685 -14.80 6.74 -6.93
C THR A 685 -14.05 6.74 -8.25
N PHE A 686 -14.57 7.50 -9.23
CA PHE A 686 -13.85 7.85 -10.45
C PHE A 686 -13.42 9.31 -10.32
N ALA A 687 -12.12 9.57 -10.29
CA ALA A 687 -11.56 10.90 -10.08
C ALA A 687 -10.52 11.25 -11.14
N ASN A 688 -10.36 12.52 -11.50
CA ASN A 688 -9.29 12.96 -12.39
C ASN A 688 -9.35 12.24 -13.75
N PHE A 689 -10.42 12.47 -14.52
CA PHE A 689 -10.57 11.96 -15.88
C PHE A 689 -10.39 13.11 -16.85
N ARG A 690 -9.56 12.93 -17.88
CA ARG A 690 -9.35 13.93 -18.94
C ARG A 690 -9.64 13.31 -20.30
N SER A 691 -10.51 13.95 -21.06
CA SER A 691 -10.98 13.43 -22.34
C SER A 691 -10.65 14.36 -23.50
N LYS A 692 -10.31 13.78 -24.65
CA LYS A 692 -10.24 14.46 -25.94
C LYS A 692 -11.21 13.81 -26.92
N ALA A 693 -12.28 14.49 -27.29
CA ALA A 693 -13.22 14.09 -28.35
C ALA A 693 -13.79 12.65 -28.20
N SER A 694 -14.09 12.21 -26.98
CA SER A 694 -14.80 10.95 -26.75
C SER A 694 -16.23 11.00 -27.29
N LEU A 695 -16.82 9.86 -27.70
CA LEU A 695 -18.18 9.88 -28.27
C LEU A 695 -19.23 10.21 -27.19
N TYR A 696 -19.16 9.59 -26.02
CA TYR A 696 -19.95 9.84 -24.82
C TYR A 696 -19.03 10.31 -23.70
N GLY A 697 -19.60 11.02 -22.73
CA GLY A 697 -18.89 11.36 -21.50
C GLY A 697 -18.98 10.26 -20.44
N LEU A 698 -19.45 10.62 -19.25
CA LEU A 698 -19.79 9.70 -18.18
C LEU A 698 -21.12 9.02 -18.49
N ASN A 699 -21.10 7.69 -18.50
CA ASN A 699 -22.24 6.86 -18.90
C ASN A 699 -22.61 5.90 -17.76
N ILE A 700 -23.83 6.00 -17.24
CA ILE A 700 -24.47 4.96 -16.43
C ILE A 700 -25.67 4.48 -17.24
N ASN A 701 -25.73 3.19 -17.54
CA ASN A 701 -26.83 2.64 -18.31
C ASN A 701 -27.28 1.29 -17.72
N GLN A 702 -28.38 1.33 -16.96
CA GLN A 702 -29.01 0.13 -16.41
C GLN A 702 -29.98 -0.57 -17.38
N TYR A 703 -30.10 -0.04 -18.60
CA TYR A 703 -30.86 -0.61 -19.72
C TYR A 703 -29.93 -1.09 -20.84
N TRP A 704 -28.70 -1.51 -20.50
CA TRP A 704 -27.73 -1.91 -21.50
C TRP A 704 -28.28 -3.08 -22.35
N GLN A 705 -28.20 -2.95 -23.68
CA GLN A 705 -28.74 -3.89 -24.69
C GLN A 705 -30.25 -4.22 -24.62
N ASN A 706 -31.00 -3.68 -23.66
CA ASN A 706 -32.44 -3.88 -23.48
C ASN A 706 -32.87 -5.37 -23.55
N THR A 707 -32.10 -6.24 -22.91
CA THR A 707 -32.15 -7.69 -23.17
C THR A 707 -33.34 -8.41 -22.52
N PHE A 708 -34.00 -7.82 -21.52
CA PHE A 708 -35.05 -8.49 -20.74
C PHE A 708 -36.32 -7.63 -20.61
N GLU A 709 -37.45 -8.21 -21.03
CA GLU A 709 -38.80 -7.65 -20.92
C GLU A 709 -39.74 -8.71 -20.32
N PRO A 710 -40.58 -8.38 -19.31
CA PRO A 710 -40.69 -7.07 -18.66
C PRO A 710 -39.46 -6.76 -17.76
N ASP A 711 -39.18 -5.48 -17.56
CA ASP A 711 -38.19 -5.02 -16.57
C ASP A 711 -38.59 -5.47 -15.16
N THR A 712 -37.72 -6.25 -14.50
CA THR A 712 -37.92 -6.76 -13.14
C THR A 712 -36.97 -6.14 -12.12
N GLY A 713 -36.17 -5.15 -12.51
CA GLY A 713 -35.16 -4.49 -11.67
C GLY A 713 -33.79 -4.43 -12.33
N SER A 714 -32.77 -4.00 -11.60
CA SER A 714 -31.38 -4.11 -12.05
C SER A 714 -30.44 -4.20 -10.85
N VAL A 715 -29.14 -4.21 -11.10
CA VAL A 715 -28.11 -4.15 -10.05
C VAL A 715 -28.24 -2.85 -9.28
N THR A 716 -28.24 -2.89 -7.94
CA THR A 716 -28.37 -1.66 -7.13
C THR A 716 -27.10 -0.82 -7.22
N LEU A 717 -27.23 0.47 -7.51
CA LEU A 717 -26.11 1.41 -7.58
C LEU A 717 -26.16 2.37 -6.39
N SER A 718 -25.09 2.44 -5.61
CA SER A 718 -25.04 3.34 -4.45
C SER A 718 -23.65 3.90 -4.16
N ASN A 719 -23.55 5.07 -3.53
CA ASN A 719 -22.29 5.68 -3.11
C ASN A 719 -21.25 5.74 -4.25
N LEU A 720 -21.63 6.42 -5.32
CA LEU A 720 -20.80 6.62 -6.50
C LEU A 720 -20.30 8.07 -6.52
N VAL A 721 -19.01 8.28 -6.69
CA VAL A 721 -18.39 9.61 -6.76
C VAL A 721 -17.70 9.76 -8.11
N PHE A 722 -18.09 10.77 -8.87
CA PHE A 722 -17.47 11.20 -10.11
C PHE A 722 -16.95 12.62 -9.89
N ARG A 723 -15.63 12.78 -9.83
CA ARG A 723 -14.98 14.06 -9.49
C ARG A 723 -13.92 14.45 -10.52
N ASN A 724 -13.84 15.74 -10.84
CA ASN A 724 -12.76 16.30 -11.66
C ASN A 724 -12.67 15.63 -13.05
N PHE A 725 -13.77 15.68 -13.78
CA PHE A 725 -13.85 15.24 -15.18
C PHE A 725 -13.68 16.47 -16.06
N SER A 726 -12.70 16.46 -16.95
CA SER A 726 -12.38 17.61 -17.81
C SER A 726 -12.16 17.20 -19.27
N GLY A 727 -12.17 18.19 -20.16
CA GLY A 727 -11.85 18.00 -21.58
C GLY A 727 -13.09 17.95 -22.46
N SER A 728 -13.19 17.01 -23.41
CA SER A 728 -14.20 17.11 -24.46
C SER A 728 -14.87 15.80 -24.89
N VAL A 729 -16.09 15.94 -25.41
CA VAL A 729 -16.80 14.95 -26.24
C VAL A 729 -16.90 15.44 -27.69
N ALA A 730 -16.99 14.51 -28.64
CA ALA A 730 -17.02 14.84 -30.06
C ALA A 730 -18.28 15.63 -30.45
N ASN A 731 -19.47 15.19 -30.00
CA ASN A 731 -20.74 15.85 -30.29
C ASN A 731 -21.74 15.65 -29.14
N GLY A 732 -21.83 16.65 -28.27
CA GLY A 732 -22.64 16.63 -27.05
C GLY A 732 -24.16 16.64 -27.26
N VAL A 733 -24.65 17.02 -28.44
CA VAL A 733 -26.08 16.92 -28.79
C VAL A 733 -26.45 15.49 -29.16
N GLN A 734 -25.59 14.81 -29.92
CA GLN A 734 -25.81 13.42 -30.29
C GLN A 734 -25.58 12.48 -29.09
N ARG A 735 -24.56 12.77 -28.29
CA ARG A 735 -24.10 11.92 -27.20
C ARG A 735 -23.59 12.81 -26.06
N PRO A 736 -24.33 12.88 -24.94
CA PRO A 736 -24.02 13.88 -23.94
C PRO A 736 -22.77 13.56 -23.11
N PRO A 737 -22.19 14.61 -22.51
CA PRO A 737 -21.22 14.45 -21.43
C PRO A 737 -21.78 13.70 -20.21
N LEU A 738 -23.06 13.91 -19.86
CA LEU A 738 -23.74 13.13 -18.81
C LEU A 738 -24.89 12.32 -19.43
N TYR A 739 -24.71 11.00 -19.47
CA TYR A 739 -25.73 10.03 -19.82
C TYR A 739 -25.95 9.10 -18.62
N LEU A 740 -26.79 9.49 -17.67
CA LEU A 740 -26.96 8.82 -16.39
C LEU A 740 -28.37 8.23 -16.28
N ILE A 741 -28.54 6.99 -16.73
CA ILE A 741 -29.83 6.32 -16.82
C ILE A 741 -29.87 5.16 -15.82
N ALA A 742 -30.52 5.41 -14.68
CA ALA A 742 -30.83 4.38 -13.69
C ALA A 742 -32.21 3.75 -13.92
N ASN A 743 -32.40 2.55 -13.39
CA ASN A 743 -33.59 1.73 -13.58
C ASN A 743 -34.81 2.28 -12.82
N ASP A 744 -36.01 2.12 -13.39
CA ASP A 744 -37.28 2.60 -12.83
C ASP A 744 -37.72 1.88 -11.54
N LEU A 745 -37.19 0.69 -11.29
CA LEU A 745 -37.47 -0.14 -10.10
C LEU A 745 -36.28 -0.15 -9.13
N THR A 746 -35.06 0.01 -9.65
CA THR A 746 -33.81 0.01 -8.87
C THR A 746 -33.01 1.28 -9.14
N TYR A 747 -33.35 2.33 -8.39
CA TYR A 747 -32.72 3.65 -8.49
C TYR A 747 -31.22 3.64 -8.16
N ALA A 748 -30.47 4.60 -8.70
CA ALA A 748 -29.12 4.89 -8.23
C ALA A 748 -29.18 5.91 -7.09
N SER A 749 -28.44 5.70 -6.00
CA SER A 749 -28.52 6.53 -4.79
C SER A 749 -27.15 7.01 -4.30
N ASN A 750 -27.13 8.15 -3.60
CA ASN A 750 -25.90 8.75 -3.09
C ASN A 750 -24.83 8.91 -4.20
N VAL A 751 -25.23 9.43 -5.36
CA VAL A 751 -24.34 9.73 -6.48
C VAL A 751 -23.85 11.17 -6.39
N THR A 752 -22.54 11.37 -6.47
CA THR A 752 -21.91 12.71 -6.50
C THR A 752 -21.29 12.94 -7.87
N VAL A 753 -21.61 14.07 -8.51
CA VAL A 753 -20.97 14.52 -9.77
C VAL A 753 -20.47 15.95 -9.58
N GLU A 754 -19.16 16.13 -9.41
CA GLU A 754 -18.58 17.44 -9.09
C GLU A 754 -17.29 17.71 -9.87
N ASP A 755 -16.97 19.00 -10.04
CA ASP A 755 -15.89 19.51 -10.87
C ASP A 755 -15.95 18.95 -12.31
N PHE A 756 -17.13 19.02 -12.94
CA PHE A 756 -17.40 18.41 -14.25
C PHE A 756 -17.35 19.45 -15.39
N THR A 757 -16.21 19.52 -16.09
CA THR A 757 -15.92 20.53 -17.12
C THR A 757 -15.71 19.94 -18.52
N VAL A 758 -16.41 18.86 -18.85
CA VAL A 758 -16.38 18.31 -20.23
C VAL A 758 -17.22 19.21 -21.17
N TRP A 759 -16.87 19.36 -22.44
CA TRP A 759 -17.72 20.09 -23.39
C TRP A 759 -17.68 19.49 -24.80
N THR A 760 -18.58 19.93 -25.68
CA THR A 760 -18.61 19.46 -27.07
C THR A 760 -17.57 20.14 -27.94
N GLU A 761 -16.91 19.40 -28.83
CA GLU A 761 -16.06 19.99 -29.88
C GLU A 761 -16.86 20.37 -31.13
N PHE A 762 -17.94 19.62 -31.44
CA PHE A 762 -18.85 19.95 -32.55
C PHE A 762 -20.11 20.65 -32.03
N GLY A 763 -20.48 21.76 -32.69
CA GLY A 763 -21.63 22.56 -32.30
C GLY A 763 -21.36 23.42 -31.06
N SER A 764 -22.41 23.96 -30.46
CA SER A 764 -22.32 24.91 -29.34
C SER A 764 -23.25 24.56 -28.18
N SER A 765 -23.72 23.33 -28.12
CA SER A 765 -24.62 22.86 -27.06
C SER A 765 -24.44 21.38 -26.75
N VAL A 766 -24.86 20.97 -25.56
CA VAL A 766 -24.95 19.55 -25.16
C VAL A 766 -26.34 19.24 -24.61
N VAL A 767 -26.77 17.97 -24.68
CA VAL A 767 -28.10 17.53 -24.26
C VAL A 767 -27.97 16.39 -23.23
N ASN A 768 -27.70 16.76 -21.98
CA ASN A 768 -27.53 15.81 -20.89
C ASN A 768 -28.85 15.08 -20.59
N LYS A 769 -28.73 13.81 -20.18
CA LYS A 769 -29.84 12.94 -19.82
C LYS A 769 -29.58 12.30 -18.48
N VAL A 770 -30.47 12.54 -17.52
CA VAL A 770 -30.36 12.04 -16.15
C VAL A 770 -31.72 11.51 -15.72
N ASN A 771 -31.80 10.21 -15.43
CA ASN A 771 -33.03 9.53 -15.05
C ASN A 771 -32.79 8.72 -13.80
N ASN A 772 -33.63 8.89 -12.77
CA ASN A 772 -33.66 8.02 -11.59
C ASN A 772 -32.34 7.95 -10.78
N VAL A 773 -31.47 8.95 -10.91
CA VAL A 773 -30.18 9.04 -10.22
C VAL A 773 -30.26 10.05 -9.07
N PHE A 774 -30.16 9.60 -7.83
CA PHE A 774 -30.30 10.43 -6.64
C PHE A 774 -28.97 10.78 -6.00
N GLY A 775 -28.79 12.05 -5.66
CA GLY A 775 -27.58 12.54 -5.01
C GLY A 775 -27.36 14.04 -5.23
N ARG A 776 -26.12 14.44 -5.46
CA ARG A 776 -25.73 15.84 -5.63
C ARG A 776 -24.84 16.02 -6.87
N GLY A 777 -25.09 17.08 -7.63
CA GLY A 777 -24.17 17.58 -8.63
C GLY A 777 -23.64 18.96 -8.26
N ASP A 778 -22.56 19.39 -8.91
CA ASP A 778 -22.23 20.82 -9.03
C ASP A 778 -23.19 21.53 -10.03
N ASP A 779 -22.94 22.80 -10.30
CA ASP A 779 -23.77 23.61 -11.21
C ASP A 779 -23.17 23.79 -12.62
N SER A 780 -22.20 22.94 -13.01
CA SER A 780 -21.47 23.08 -14.28
C SER A 780 -22.37 23.02 -15.51
N TYR A 781 -23.50 22.33 -15.42
CA TYR A 781 -24.53 22.26 -16.47
C TYR A 781 -25.91 22.77 -16.04
N GLY A 782 -25.94 23.63 -15.02
CA GLY A 782 -27.17 24.06 -14.35
C GLY A 782 -27.39 23.32 -13.03
N PRO A 783 -28.50 23.60 -12.31
CA PRO A 783 -28.68 23.18 -10.92
C PRO A 783 -28.40 21.70 -10.67
N SER A 784 -27.40 21.41 -9.84
CA SER A 784 -27.02 20.06 -9.41
C SER A 784 -26.77 19.07 -10.57
N ASN A 785 -26.36 19.54 -11.74
CA ASN A 785 -26.20 18.74 -12.97
C ASN A 785 -27.45 17.90 -13.33
N GLY A 786 -28.64 18.32 -12.89
CA GLY A 786 -29.88 17.59 -13.07
C GLY A 786 -30.09 16.37 -12.16
N LEU A 787 -29.21 16.13 -11.17
CA LEU A 787 -29.43 15.13 -10.13
C LEU A 787 -30.41 15.65 -9.06
N VAL A 788 -31.27 14.76 -8.57
CA VAL A 788 -32.24 15.06 -7.50
C VAL A 788 -31.68 14.62 -6.15
N SER A 789 -31.66 15.53 -5.17
CA SER A 789 -31.34 15.20 -3.77
C SER A 789 -32.61 14.78 -3.03
N LEU A 790 -32.50 13.77 -2.16
CA LEU A 790 -33.59 13.32 -1.29
C LEU A 790 -33.52 14.02 0.07
N ALA A 791 -34.66 14.50 0.57
CA ALA A 791 -34.76 14.98 1.94
C ALA A 791 -34.65 13.82 2.95
N ALA A 792 -34.33 14.12 4.20
CA ALA A 792 -34.25 13.11 5.26
C ALA A 792 -35.59 12.36 5.40
N GLY A 793 -35.59 11.06 5.12
CA GLY A 793 -36.77 10.18 5.16
C GLY A 793 -37.61 10.13 3.88
N GLU A 794 -37.28 10.93 2.86
CA GLU A 794 -37.93 10.88 1.55
C GLU A 794 -37.56 9.58 0.80
N GLN A 795 -38.55 8.99 0.13
CA GLN A 795 -38.33 7.78 -0.68
C GLN A 795 -37.99 8.16 -2.14
N PRO A 796 -37.05 7.44 -2.79
CA PRO A 796 -36.81 7.58 -4.22
C PRO A 796 -38.08 7.39 -5.05
N HIS A 797 -38.21 8.15 -6.13
CA HIS A 797 -39.34 8.12 -7.06
C HIS A 797 -38.85 8.27 -8.50
N THR A 798 -39.66 7.90 -9.48
CA THR A 798 -39.22 8.03 -10.88
C THR A 798 -39.13 9.49 -11.29
N TYR A 799 -38.07 9.84 -12.03
CA TYR A 799 -37.95 11.13 -12.69
C TYR A 799 -37.09 11.00 -13.94
N THR A 800 -37.33 11.90 -14.89
CA THR A 800 -36.54 12.03 -16.11
C THR A 800 -36.21 13.50 -16.29
N SER A 801 -34.92 13.78 -16.47
CA SER A 801 -34.42 15.11 -16.77
C SER A 801 -33.66 15.07 -18.09
N THR A 802 -34.09 15.89 -19.03
CA THR A 802 -33.34 16.18 -20.26
C THR A 802 -33.24 17.69 -20.38
N TYR A 803 -32.03 18.19 -20.44
CA TYR A 803 -31.78 19.62 -20.47
C TYR A 803 -30.73 19.95 -21.52
N THR A 804 -30.96 21.05 -22.23
CA THR A 804 -30.05 21.56 -23.25
C THR A 804 -29.20 22.67 -22.64
N ILE A 805 -27.89 22.48 -22.67
CA ILE A 805 -26.93 23.49 -22.21
C ILE A 805 -26.35 24.16 -23.45
N THR A 806 -26.42 25.48 -23.52
CA THR A 806 -26.00 26.27 -24.68
C THR A 806 -24.75 27.11 -24.42
N ALA A 807 -24.14 26.99 -23.25
CA ALA A 807 -22.92 27.66 -22.85
C ALA A 807 -21.93 26.66 -22.24
N SER A 808 -20.66 26.75 -22.63
CA SER A 808 -19.62 25.89 -22.08
C SER A 808 -19.36 26.18 -20.59
N PRO A 809 -18.86 25.20 -19.83
CA PRO A 809 -18.33 25.44 -18.48
C PRO A 809 -17.33 26.62 -18.48
N THR A 810 -17.33 27.39 -17.40
CA THR A 810 -16.47 28.57 -17.26
C THR A 810 -15.00 28.19 -17.41
N GLY A 811 -14.26 28.89 -18.27
CA GLY A 811 -12.83 28.66 -18.48
C GLY A 811 -12.49 27.42 -19.31
N TRP A 812 -13.49 26.72 -19.86
CA TRP A 812 -13.25 25.57 -20.71
C TRP A 812 -12.51 25.96 -22.00
N VAL A 813 -11.49 25.16 -22.33
CA VAL A 813 -10.78 25.20 -23.60
C VAL A 813 -10.67 23.76 -24.11
N ALA A 814 -10.87 23.56 -25.42
CA ALA A 814 -10.66 22.25 -26.02
C ALA A 814 -9.22 21.77 -25.78
N PRO A 815 -8.99 20.58 -25.20
CA PRO A 815 -7.64 20.06 -25.03
C PRO A 815 -6.96 19.86 -26.38
N ASP A 816 -5.63 19.96 -26.42
CA ASP A 816 -4.90 19.66 -27.64
C ASP A 816 -4.93 18.15 -27.92
N LEU A 817 -4.83 17.77 -29.19
CA LEU A 817 -4.66 16.36 -29.56
C LEU A 817 -3.16 16.04 -29.49
N PRO A 818 -2.71 15.10 -28.64
CA PRO A 818 -1.30 14.77 -28.57
C PRO A 818 -0.78 14.24 -29.90
N THR A 819 0.42 14.64 -30.31
CA THR A 819 1.01 14.26 -31.61
C THR A 819 1.31 12.77 -31.74
N TRP A 820 1.42 12.06 -30.62
CA TRP A 820 1.63 10.62 -30.54
C TRP A 820 0.33 9.82 -30.52
N ALA A 821 -0.84 10.47 -30.39
CA ALA A 821 -2.13 9.78 -30.38
C ALA A 821 -2.38 9.02 -31.68
N VAL A 822 -3.06 7.87 -31.58
CA VAL A 822 -3.45 7.11 -32.75
C VAL A 822 -4.53 7.91 -33.51
N PRO A 823 -4.52 7.93 -34.86
CA PRO A 823 -5.53 8.64 -35.63
C PRO A 823 -6.96 8.25 -35.24
N SER A 824 -7.94 9.10 -35.55
CA SER A 824 -9.38 8.85 -35.29
C SER A 824 -9.93 7.57 -35.92
N THR A 825 -9.21 6.98 -36.87
CA THR A 825 -9.53 5.71 -37.51
C THR A 825 -9.02 4.49 -36.73
N GLY A 826 -8.28 4.70 -35.63
CA GLY A 826 -7.61 3.65 -34.86
C GLY A 826 -6.63 2.83 -35.72
N TYR A 827 -6.28 1.64 -35.22
CA TYR A 827 -5.74 0.58 -36.08
C TYR A 827 -6.90 -0.07 -36.84
N GLY A 828 -6.83 -0.10 -38.17
CA GLY A 828 -7.88 -0.66 -39.01
C GLY A 828 -8.13 -2.15 -38.77
N THR A 829 -9.13 -2.72 -39.45
CA THR A 829 -9.56 -4.11 -39.23
C THR A 829 -8.88 -5.13 -40.16
N ALA A 830 -8.32 -4.68 -41.29
CA ALA A 830 -7.92 -5.55 -42.39
C ALA A 830 -6.41 -5.81 -42.51
N SER A 831 -5.57 -5.15 -41.70
CA SER A 831 -4.11 -5.21 -41.80
C SER A 831 -3.48 -5.55 -40.45
N PRO A 832 -2.30 -6.18 -40.43
CA PRO A 832 -1.57 -6.45 -39.20
C PRO A 832 -1.30 -5.16 -38.42
N ILE A 833 -1.47 -5.21 -37.10
CA ILE A 833 -1.12 -4.11 -36.22
C ILE A 833 0.38 -4.19 -35.90
N PRO A 834 1.16 -3.11 -36.09
CA PRO A 834 2.59 -3.14 -35.79
C PRO A 834 2.86 -3.36 -34.30
N VAL A 835 3.82 -4.24 -34.00
CA VAL A 835 4.14 -4.62 -32.62
C VAL A 835 4.89 -3.51 -31.87
N TYR A 836 5.99 -3.03 -32.44
CA TYR A 836 6.92 -2.11 -31.75
C TYR A 836 6.82 -0.64 -32.19
N THR A 837 5.86 -0.29 -33.05
CA THR A 837 5.70 1.08 -33.57
C THR A 837 4.24 1.52 -33.51
N PRO A 838 3.91 2.65 -32.86
CA PRO A 838 4.82 3.53 -32.10
C PRO A 838 5.48 2.79 -30.93
N ARG A 839 6.50 3.40 -30.30
CA ARG A 839 7.12 2.79 -29.11
C ARG A 839 6.11 2.79 -27.95
N PRO A 840 6.21 1.85 -27.00
CA PRO A 840 5.50 1.95 -25.73
C PRO A 840 5.73 3.31 -25.05
N LEU A 841 4.75 3.80 -24.31
CA LEU A 841 4.84 5.03 -23.52
C LEU A 841 5.63 4.85 -22.21
N TRP A 842 6.03 3.62 -21.90
CA TRP A 842 6.87 3.25 -20.78
C TRP A 842 8.22 2.68 -21.27
N ARG A 843 9.20 2.56 -20.36
CA ARG A 843 10.49 1.90 -20.63
C ARG A 843 10.85 0.97 -19.47
N PRO A 844 11.55 -0.15 -19.73
CA PRO A 844 12.10 -0.98 -18.66
C PRO A 844 12.94 -0.16 -17.69
N GLY A 845 12.69 -0.34 -16.40
CA GLY A 845 13.51 0.27 -15.34
C GLY A 845 13.12 1.70 -14.90
N GLY A 846 11.95 2.24 -15.28
CA GLY A 846 11.29 3.24 -14.42
C GLY A 846 11.52 4.74 -14.69
N VAL A 847 11.86 5.20 -15.90
CA VAL A 847 12.40 6.59 -16.08
C VAL A 847 11.62 7.58 -16.97
N ASP A 848 10.47 7.26 -17.59
CA ASP A 848 9.81 8.16 -18.59
C ASP A 848 8.30 8.43 -18.32
N TYR A 849 7.84 8.27 -17.06
CA TYR A 849 6.41 8.21 -16.69
C TYR A 849 5.69 9.57 -16.72
N ASP A 850 6.34 10.67 -16.37
CA ASP A 850 5.66 11.98 -16.23
C ASP A 850 5.26 12.62 -17.57
N LEU A 851 5.68 12.06 -18.71
CA LEU A 851 5.53 12.67 -20.03
C LEU A 851 4.24 12.31 -20.77
N HIS A 852 3.58 11.21 -20.40
CA HIS A 852 2.54 10.61 -21.24
C HIS A 852 1.22 10.28 -20.53
N TYR A 853 1.17 10.37 -19.20
CA TYR A 853 0.00 10.03 -18.40
C TYR A 853 -0.83 11.28 -18.04
N TRP A 854 -1.84 11.15 -17.17
CA TRP A 854 -2.89 12.15 -16.95
C TRP A 854 -2.39 13.61 -16.89
N GLY A 855 -3.03 14.49 -17.69
CA GLY A 855 -2.73 15.93 -17.71
C GLY A 855 -1.71 16.38 -18.77
N THR A 856 -1.14 15.47 -19.56
CA THR A 856 -0.07 15.74 -20.55
C THR A 856 -0.56 16.24 -21.93
N PHE A 857 -1.87 16.42 -22.14
CA PHE A 857 -2.47 17.02 -23.34
C PHE A 857 -3.64 17.94 -23.00
#